data_AF-A0A0K0FYY7-F1
#
_entry.id   AF-A0A0K0FYY7-F1
#
_cell.length_a   1.000
_cell.length_b   1.000
_cell.length_c   1.000
_cell.angle_alpha   90.00
_cell.angle_beta   90.00
_cell.angle_gamma   90.00
#
_symmetry.space_group_name_H-M   'P 1'
#
loop_
_entity.id
_entity.type
_entity.pdbx_description
1 polymer ?
#
loop_
_entity_poly.entity_id
_entity_poly.type
_entity_poly.pdbx_seq_one_letter_code
_entity_poly.pdbx_strand_id
1 'polypeptide(L)'
;MARNNINTGEEMKDKLIVEKVEEETVSGDVTKKDTFPIIFNCSICFQSFTEGGGTHVISTLPCGHIFGKSCLIKWFGTQTTDYFCPTCKTPLNELKLKGKDSVYDSIIPLYGLTNNTSLETVVFSRQKLIDDYEEKINELSTQNIKLKEQLKNILRLRREAFSLRSFAIDRDDDIVGFERLLNELTGSESRTNTSSPSRSRRFANFSFINSHNTNEGGSQNVINVYPLNRIDIDRTLRSHSARNNHDANISSESNAEVTINLADNSSPFFSNTRGTDFINMIVTTRLTSTPSSSTYKTVRRYRVCFEEVSDASYSDGLIVSAVKTGARNNESCQYGLSFFRYLRGSMFLSLSDQEIVSVKIIKDPVLPNIQRVIAVCNKGKFYNIKFDEENFRVVSKFEGIIGQSQNFSGRAVLLHKPTGLSWLTPNKYAIGTKRGHVFVRTFFENTTRWQSINRYTNTHGEIHTGLKKPIHMIQSINDHAVVCFQLDCICIFDDRSGREVVYKCDGDILSINFNKYSNTIAVVLGNSRNRSQFRTLKVENVNFFFEDGIENYTISSVSSTPHNEPITERRELNSIVLKSNNADTIATFWLNESSENLSLMTTSGSQNLMNQIDIDSSRIIKVCNEEGVYSIDDSQKLNYMVVSKTNVTVYELGLNHS
;
A
#
# COMPACT_ATOMS: atom_id res chain seq x y z
N MET A 1 -23.95 -3.73 -63.00
CA MET A 1 -25.28 -4.24 -62.56
C MET A 1 -25.14 -4.82 -61.16
N ALA A 2 -26.25 -4.95 -60.41
CA ALA A 2 -26.49 -5.69 -59.16
C ALA A 2 -25.26 -6.25 -58.39
N ARG A 3 -24.93 -5.73 -57.20
CA ARG A 3 -25.49 -6.11 -55.87
C ARG A 3 -25.15 -7.54 -55.43
N ASN A 4 -24.46 -7.65 -54.28
CA ASN A 4 -25.07 -8.23 -53.07
C ASN A 4 -24.33 -7.80 -51.80
N ASN A 5 -25.06 -7.77 -50.67
CA ASN A 5 -24.50 -7.58 -49.33
C ASN A 5 -24.00 -8.92 -48.78
N ILE A 6 -23.15 -8.87 -47.75
CA ILE A 6 -23.28 -9.69 -46.54
C ILE A 6 -22.71 -8.90 -45.36
N ASN A 7 -23.28 -9.11 -44.18
CA ASN A 7 -22.99 -8.38 -42.95
C ASN A 7 -22.82 -9.41 -41.81
N THR A 8 -21.62 -9.54 -41.25
CA THR A 8 -21.32 -10.53 -40.21
C THR A 8 -20.40 -9.94 -39.14
N GLY A 9 -21.01 -9.46 -38.06
CA GLY A 9 -20.41 -9.56 -36.73
C GLY A 9 -21.24 -10.58 -35.95
N GLU A 10 -20.62 -11.65 -35.47
CA GLU A 10 -21.28 -12.64 -34.60
C GLU A 10 -20.47 -12.81 -33.31
N GLU A 11 -21.18 -12.83 -32.19
CA GLU A 11 -20.62 -13.06 -30.86
C GLU A 11 -20.47 -14.57 -30.62
N MET A 12 -19.29 -15.04 -30.20
CA MET A 12 -19.16 -16.41 -29.70
C MET A 12 -19.95 -16.57 -28.40
N LYS A 13 -20.98 -17.42 -28.43
CA LYS A 13 -21.74 -17.86 -27.25
C LYS A 13 -21.39 -19.30 -26.95
N ASP A 14 -20.54 -19.51 -25.95
CA ASP A 14 -20.28 -20.85 -25.44
C ASP A 14 -21.54 -21.44 -24.81
N LYS A 15 -21.92 -22.63 -25.26
CA LYS A 15 -23.02 -23.41 -24.70
C LYS A 15 -22.47 -24.36 -23.65
N LEU A 16 -22.90 -24.23 -22.40
CA LEU A 16 -22.81 -25.36 -21.48
C LEU A 16 -23.84 -26.42 -21.92
N ILE A 17 -23.38 -27.66 -22.08
CA ILE A 17 -24.26 -28.81 -22.29
C ILE A 17 -24.67 -29.33 -20.90
N VAL A 18 -25.97 -29.48 -20.69
CA VAL A 18 -26.53 -30.23 -19.55
C VAL A 18 -27.17 -31.48 -20.14
N GLU A 19 -26.61 -32.65 -19.80
CA GLU A 19 -27.19 -33.92 -20.19
C GLU A 19 -28.45 -34.20 -19.37
N LYS A 20 -29.47 -34.80 -20.01
CA LYS A 20 -30.65 -35.29 -19.32
C LYS A 20 -30.35 -36.62 -18.65
N VAL A 21 -30.85 -36.80 -17.44
CA VAL A 21 -31.22 -38.12 -16.89
C VAL A 21 -32.76 -38.14 -16.82
N GLU A 22 -33.34 -39.30 -17.04
CA GLU A 22 -34.78 -39.44 -17.37
C GLU A 22 -35.66 -39.55 -16.11
N GLU A 23 -36.93 -39.13 -16.24
CA GLU A 23 -37.93 -39.21 -15.17
C GLU A 23 -38.62 -40.59 -15.18
N GLU A 24 -38.55 -41.35 -14.09
CA GLU A 24 -39.51 -42.42 -13.81
C GLU A 24 -40.54 -41.94 -12.78
N THR A 25 -41.82 -41.94 -13.18
CA THR A 25 -42.92 -41.46 -12.35
C THR A 25 -43.47 -42.55 -11.44
N VAL A 26 -43.48 -42.33 -10.12
CA VAL A 26 -44.29 -43.10 -9.17
C VAL A 26 -45.14 -42.14 -8.33
N SER A 27 -46.46 -42.33 -8.38
CA SER A 27 -47.43 -41.56 -7.59
C SER A 27 -47.69 -42.20 -6.23
N GLY A 28 -47.84 -41.38 -5.18
CA GLY A 28 -48.20 -41.87 -3.85
C GLY A 28 -48.14 -40.80 -2.76
N ASP A 29 -49.28 -40.21 -2.43
CA ASP A 29 -49.40 -39.25 -1.32
C ASP A 29 -49.42 -39.98 0.04
N VAL A 30 -48.29 -39.97 0.75
CA VAL A 30 -48.23 -40.12 2.21
C VAL A 30 -47.08 -39.27 2.75
N THR A 31 -47.37 -38.24 3.54
CA THR A 31 -46.36 -37.47 4.26
C THR A 31 -45.70 -38.30 5.38
N LYS A 32 -44.54 -38.90 5.11
CA LYS A 32 -43.64 -39.41 6.15
C LYS A 32 -42.56 -38.38 6.48
N LYS A 33 -42.39 -38.10 7.77
CA LYS A 33 -41.21 -37.38 8.27
C LYS A 33 -40.05 -38.37 8.39
N ASP A 34 -39.14 -38.37 7.44
CA ASP A 34 -37.91 -39.17 7.52
C ASP A 34 -36.91 -38.50 8.49
N THR A 35 -37.19 -38.63 9.78
CA THR A 35 -36.25 -38.26 10.86
C THR A 35 -35.11 -39.27 10.93
N PHE A 36 -34.05 -39.02 10.16
CA PHE A 36 -32.78 -39.73 10.30
C PHE A 36 -32.10 -39.34 11.64
N PRO A 37 -31.85 -40.29 12.56
CA PRO A 37 -31.16 -39.99 13.81
C PRO A 37 -29.68 -39.71 13.56
N ILE A 38 -29.23 -38.49 13.85
CA ILE A 38 -27.80 -38.15 13.86
C ILE A 38 -27.18 -38.72 15.14
N ILE A 39 -26.57 -39.89 15.03
CA ILE A 39 -25.94 -40.59 16.15
C ILE A 39 -24.62 -39.89 16.51
N PHE A 40 -24.56 -39.20 17.64
CA PHE A 40 -23.33 -38.60 18.14
C PHE A 40 -22.47 -39.67 18.81
N ASN A 41 -21.24 -39.86 18.33
CA ASN A 41 -20.32 -40.90 18.81
C ASN A 41 -19.03 -40.30 19.39
N CYS A 42 -18.44 -40.97 20.37
CA CYS A 42 -17.17 -40.59 20.99
C CYS A 42 -16.02 -40.71 19.97
N SER A 43 -15.30 -39.62 19.72
CA SER A 43 -14.21 -39.56 18.73
C SER A 43 -12.93 -40.35 19.11
N ILE A 44 -12.87 -40.97 20.29
CA ILE A 44 -11.76 -41.85 20.72
C ILE A 44 -12.04 -43.33 20.38
N CYS A 45 -13.29 -43.79 20.48
CA CYS A 45 -13.65 -45.21 20.31
C CYS A 45 -14.76 -45.46 19.27
N PHE A 46 -15.33 -44.40 18.71
CA PHE A 46 -16.42 -44.39 17.73
C PHE A 46 -17.73 -45.06 18.20
N GLN A 47 -17.88 -45.27 19.50
CA GLN A 47 -19.09 -45.81 20.13
C GLN A 47 -20.03 -44.68 20.60
N SER A 48 -21.32 -45.00 20.72
CA SER A 48 -22.34 -44.10 21.28
C SER A 48 -22.21 -43.95 22.79
N PHE A 49 -22.64 -42.82 23.32
CA PHE A 49 -22.56 -42.48 24.74
C PHE A 49 -23.60 -43.24 25.59
N THR A 50 -23.23 -43.56 26.83
CA THR A 50 -24.15 -44.20 27.79
C THR A 50 -24.92 -43.15 28.60
N GLU A 51 -26.22 -43.34 28.76
CA GLU A 51 -27.08 -42.52 29.62
C GLU A 51 -26.73 -42.62 31.12
N GLY A 52 -27.36 -41.75 31.93
CA GLY A 52 -27.78 -42.08 33.30
C GLY A 52 -26.70 -42.41 34.35
N GLY A 53 -25.42 -42.10 34.10
CA GLY A 53 -24.33 -42.43 35.01
C GLY A 53 -23.49 -43.65 34.61
N GLY A 54 -23.69 -44.20 33.40
CA GLY A 54 -22.80 -45.21 32.84
C GLY A 54 -21.34 -44.73 32.69
N THR A 55 -20.40 -45.66 32.47
CA THR A 55 -18.97 -45.32 32.40
C THR A 55 -18.60 -44.48 31.18
N HIS A 56 -19.42 -44.48 30.12
CA HIS A 56 -19.17 -43.78 28.85
C HIS A 56 -20.12 -42.60 28.62
N VAL A 57 -20.51 -41.91 29.70
CA VAL A 57 -21.30 -40.67 29.67
C VAL A 57 -20.57 -39.56 28.93
N ILE A 58 -21.33 -38.72 28.20
CA ILE A 58 -20.85 -37.51 27.50
C ILE A 58 -20.05 -36.63 28.47
N SER A 59 -18.83 -36.26 28.09
CA SER A 59 -17.96 -35.36 28.84
C SER A 59 -17.21 -34.43 27.90
N THR A 60 -16.84 -33.25 28.37
CA THR A 60 -16.01 -32.29 27.63
C THR A 60 -14.72 -31.97 28.38
N LEU A 61 -13.71 -31.49 27.65
CA LEU A 61 -12.49 -30.90 28.20
C LEU A 61 -12.61 -29.36 28.16
N PRO A 62 -11.77 -28.59 28.87
CA PRO A 62 -11.88 -27.12 28.90
C PRO A 62 -11.68 -26.44 27.52
N CYS A 63 -11.20 -27.17 26.51
CA CYS A 63 -11.14 -26.76 25.11
C CYS A 63 -12.43 -27.05 24.30
N GLY A 64 -13.54 -27.41 24.96
CA GLY A 64 -14.86 -27.62 24.36
C GLY A 64 -15.11 -28.99 23.69
N HIS A 65 -14.06 -29.73 23.33
CA HIS A 65 -14.18 -31.00 22.62
C HIS A 65 -14.81 -32.12 23.47
N ILE A 66 -15.74 -32.88 22.86
CA ILE A 66 -16.62 -33.85 23.52
C ILE A 66 -16.16 -35.29 23.30
N PHE A 67 -16.14 -36.08 24.38
CA PHE A 67 -15.68 -37.46 24.43
C PHE A 67 -16.45 -38.26 25.51
N GLY A 68 -16.40 -39.60 25.47
CA GLY A 68 -16.98 -40.43 26.53
C GLY A 68 -16.05 -40.53 27.74
N LYS A 69 -16.59 -40.39 28.96
CA LYS A 69 -15.81 -40.27 30.20
C LYS A 69 -14.74 -41.36 30.37
N SER A 70 -15.10 -42.64 30.19
CA SER A 70 -14.18 -43.77 30.28
C SER A 70 -13.04 -43.74 29.24
N CYS A 71 -13.24 -43.11 28.09
CA CYS A 71 -12.19 -42.96 27.08
C CYS A 71 -11.21 -41.83 27.44
N LEU A 72 -11.67 -40.72 28.01
CA LEU A 72 -10.76 -39.70 28.56
C LEU A 72 -9.95 -40.25 29.74
N ILE A 73 -10.57 -41.03 30.63
CA ILE A 73 -9.86 -41.69 31.75
C ILE A 73 -8.78 -42.63 31.22
N LYS A 74 -9.06 -43.44 30.19
CA LYS A 74 -8.06 -44.31 29.55
C LYS A 74 -6.95 -43.51 28.83
N TRP A 75 -7.32 -42.46 28.11
CA TRP A 75 -6.40 -41.61 27.35
C TRP A 75 -5.36 -40.94 28.25
N PHE A 76 -5.81 -40.36 29.36
CA PHE A 76 -4.91 -39.82 30.37
C PHE A 76 -4.18 -40.92 31.15
N GLY A 77 -4.82 -42.07 31.42
CA GLY A 77 -4.14 -43.24 32.00
C GLY A 77 -2.97 -43.80 31.17
N THR A 78 -2.90 -43.48 29.87
CA THR A 78 -1.76 -43.80 28.99
C THR A 78 -0.72 -42.68 28.86
N GLN A 79 -0.86 -41.55 29.56
CA GLN A 79 0.03 -40.39 29.50
C GLN A 79 0.73 -40.17 30.85
N THR A 80 2.05 -39.99 30.84
CA THR A 80 2.88 -39.95 32.07
C THR A 80 3.24 -38.54 32.53
N THR A 81 3.22 -37.55 31.64
CA THR A 81 3.67 -36.17 31.91
C THR A 81 2.76 -35.13 31.27
N ASP A 82 2.47 -35.28 29.98
CA ASP A 82 1.83 -34.25 29.16
C ASP A 82 0.42 -34.67 28.75
N TYR A 83 -0.59 -34.06 29.40
CA TYR A 83 -2.00 -34.37 29.17
C TYR A 83 -2.62 -33.41 28.15
N PHE A 84 -3.06 -33.94 27.01
CA PHE A 84 -3.57 -33.15 25.89
C PHE A 84 -4.89 -33.66 25.32
N CYS A 85 -5.66 -32.74 24.74
CA CYS A 85 -6.92 -33.06 24.06
C CYS A 85 -6.69 -33.99 22.85
N PRO A 86 -7.41 -35.12 22.72
CA PRO A 86 -7.29 -36.02 21.56
C PRO A 86 -7.54 -35.34 20.20
N THR A 87 -8.38 -34.30 20.15
CA THR A 87 -8.78 -33.64 18.90
C THR A 87 -7.89 -32.44 18.56
N CYS A 88 -7.83 -31.42 19.42
CA CYS A 88 -7.10 -30.18 19.13
C CYS A 88 -5.64 -30.17 19.62
N LYS A 89 -5.19 -31.21 20.33
CA LYS A 89 -3.83 -31.37 20.90
C LYS A 89 -3.39 -30.29 21.91
N THR A 90 -4.26 -29.32 22.25
CA THR A 90 -4.00 -28.35 23.31
C THR A 90 -3.73 -29.07 24.64
N PRO A 91 -2.63 -28.77 25.34
CA PRO A 91 -2.33 -29.34 26.65
C PRO A 91 -3.23 -28.72 27.72
N LEU A 92 -3.67 -29.52 28.69
CA LEU A 92 -4.62 -29.08 29.73
C LEU A 92 -4.04 -27.96 30.62
N ASN A 93 -2.73 -27.91 30.78
CA ASN A 93 -2.02 -26.93 31.60
C ASN A 93 -2.18 -25.48 31.07
N GLU A 94 -2.28 -25.31 29.76
CA GLU A 94 -2.47 -23.99 29.13
C GLU A 94 -3.89 -23.43 29.34
N LEU A 95 -4.86 -24.29 29.66
CA LEU A 95 -6.28 -23.95 29.82
C LEU A 95 -6.60 -23.37 31.22
N LYS A 96 -5.58 -23.11 32.05
CA LYS A 96 -5.61 -22.28 33.28
C LYS A 96 -6.69 -22.63 34.32
N LEU A 97 -6.95 -23.91 34.55
CA LEU A 97 -7.69 -24.36 35.74
C LEU A 97 -6.82 -24.21 37.01
N LYS A 98 -6.92 -23.05 37.69
CA LYS A 98 -6.30 -22.85 39.00
C LYS A 98 -6.97 -23.74 40.06
N GLY A 99 -6.18 -24.54 40.77
CA GLY A 99 -6.57 -25.15 42.05
C GLY A 99 -7.37 -26.46 41.95
N LYS A 100 -6.88 -27.43 41.17
CA LYS A 100 -7.28 -28.84 41.27
C LYS A 100 -6.06 -29.75 41.24
N ASP A 101 -6.02 -30.73 42.13
CA ASP A 101 -4.84 -31.59 42.34
C ASP A 101 -4.81 -32.83 41.42
N SER A 102 -5.87 -33.06 40.64
CA SER A 102 -6.03 -34.23 39.76
C SER A 102 -6.45 -33.83 38.34
N VAL A 103 -5.74 -34.36 37.34
CA VAL A 103 -6.03 -34.16 35.91
C VAL A 103 -7.43 -34.67 35.54
N TYR A 104 -7.89 -35.73 36.19
CA TYR A 104 -9.23 -36.29 35.97
C TYR A 104 -10.35 -35.29 36.31
N ASP A 105 -10.09 -34.30 37.15
CA ASP A 105 -11.05 -33.25 37.51
C ASP A 105 -11.20 -32.18 36.40
N SER A 106 -10.39 -32.27 35.34
CA SER A 106 -10.56 -31.50 34.09
C SER A 106 -11.55 -32.15 33.13
N ILE A 107 -12.01 -33.37 33.42
CA ILE A 107 -13.08 -34.04 32.66
C ILE A 107 -14.42 -33.53 33.20
N ILE A 108 -15.15 -32.77 32.38
CA ILE A 108 -16.43 -32.17 32.76
C ILE A 108 -17.56 -33.07 32.21
N PRO A 109 -18.20 -33.93 33.03
CA PRO A 109 -19.36 -34.71 32.59
C PRO A 109 -20.56 -33.80 32.32
N LEU A 110 -21.25 -34.04 31.21
CA LEU A 110 -22.45 -33.31 30.81
C LEU A 110 -23.69 -34.12 31.19
N TYR A 111 -24.41 -33.64 32.21
CA TYR A 111 -25.67 -34.22 32.69
C TYR A 111 -26.87 -33.62 31.96
N GLY A 112 -28.01 -34.32 31.94
CA GLY A 112 -29.24 -33.88 31.28
C GLY A 112 -29.31 -34.17 29.77
N LEU A 113 -28.21 -34.60 29.14
CA LEU A 113 -28.21 -35.11 27.77
C LEU A 113 -28.67 -36.58 27.76
N THR A 114 -29.98 -36.78 27.70
CA THR A 114 -30.61 -38.09 27.53
C THR A 114 -30.67 -38.48 26.05
N ASN A 115 -29.99 -39.59 25.71
CA ASN A 115 -30.14 -40.35 24.47
C ASN A 115 -29.54 -39.71 23.19
N ASN A 116 -29.16 -40.55 22.23
CA ASN A 116 -28.75 -40.15 20.87
C ASN A 116 -29.99 -39.88 19.97
N THR A 117 -31.03 -39.25 20.51
CA THR A 117 -32.31 -39.01 19.83
C THR A 117 -32.73 -37.57 19.95
N SER A 118 -33.04 -36.95 18.81
CA SER A 118 -33.67 -35.63 18.70
C SER A 118 -33.07 -34.54 19.59
N LEU A 119 -31.79 -34.23 19.37
CA LEU A 119 -31.38 -32.83 19.46
C LEU A 119 -32.15 -32.12 18.35
N GLU A 120 -33.21 -31.39 18.72
CA GLU A 120 -34.13 -30.75 17.77
C GLU A 120 -33.51 -29.47 17.17
N THR A 121 -32.32 -29.62 16.59
CA THR A 121 -31.86 -28.68 15.58
C THR A 121 -32.91 -28.64 14.49
N VAL A 122 -33.53 -27.47 14.31
CA VAL A 122 -34.33 -27.15 13.12
C VAL A 122 -33.37 -27.01 11.94
N VAL A 123 -32.82 -28.15 11.52
CA VAL A 123 -32.29 -28.35 10.18
C VAL A 123 -33.52 -28.31 9.28
N PHE A 124 -33.92 -27.09 8.92
CA PHE A 124 -34.56 -26.86 7.63
C PHE A 124 -33.79 -27.70 6.63
N SER A 125 -34.47 -28.63 5.96
CA SER A 125 -33.82 -29.62 5.10
C SER A 125 -32.85 -28.87 4.21
N ARG A 126 -31.61 -29.38 4.08
CA ARG A 126 -30.54 -28.61 3.42
C ARG A 126 -30.96 -28.15 2.02
N GLN A 127 -31.83 -28.95 1.38
CA GLN A 127 -32.59 -28.59 0.19
C GLN A 127 -33.45 -27.33 0.37
N LYS A 128 -34.43 -27.29 1.30
CA LYS A 128 -35.26 -26.09 1.48
C LYS A 128 -34.46 -24.82 1.77
N LEU A 129 -33.36 -24.92 2.52
CA LEU A 129 -32.49 -23.75 2.73
C LEU A 129 -31.75 -23.33 1.45
N ILE A 130 -31.37 -24.28 0.59
CA ILE A 130 -30.85 -24.01 -0.76
C ILE A 130 -31.97 -23.38 -1.62
N ASP A 131 -33.18 -23.94 -1.63
CA ASP A 131 -34.34 -23.45 -2.39
C ASP A 131 -34.67 -21.99 -2.00
N ASP A 132 -34.75 -21.68 -0.70
CA ASP A 132 -34.97 -20.33 -0.15
C ASP A 132 -33.83 -19.36 -0.59
N TYR A 133 -32.57 -19.82 -0.62
CA TYR A 133 -31.43 -19.02 -1.11
C TYR A 133 -31.40 -18.87 -2.63
N GLU A 134 -31.82 -19.87 -3.40
CA GLU A 134 -31.94 -19.80 -4.85
C GLU A 134 -33.06 -18.85 -5.27
N GLU A 135 -34.21 -18.87 -4.57
CA GLU A 135 -35.24 -17.82 -4.74
C GLU A 135 -34.65 -16.43 -4.43
N LYS A 136 -33.87 -16.29 -3.35
CA LYS A 136 -33.25 -15.00 -2.99
C LYS A 136 -32.21 -14.52 -4.02
N ILE A 137 -31.40 -15.41 -4.57
CA ILE A 137 -30.44 -15.13 -5.63
C ILE A 137 -31.19 -14.71 -6.91
N ASN A 138 -32.26 -15.41 -7.26
CA ASN A 138 -33.11 -15.08 -8.40
C ASN A 138 -33.77 -13.70 -8.22
N GLU A 139 -34.38 -13.41 -7.07
CA GLU A 139 -34.95 -12.10 -6.73
C GLU A 139 -33.92 -10.98 -6.92
N LEU A 140 -32.75 -11.10 -6.26
CA LEU A 140 -31.66 -10.13 -6.34
C LEU A 140 -31.08 -10.01 -7.75
N SER A 141 -31.11 -11.07 -8.57
CA SER A 141 -30.72 -11.00 -9.99
C SER A 141 -31.68 -10.12 -10.80
N THR A 142 -33.00 -10.27 -10.60
CA THR A 142 -33.99 -9.44 -11.30
C THR A 142 -33.94 -7.98 -10.85
N GLN A 143 -33.69 -7.72 -9.56
CA GLN A 143 -33.46 -6.37 -9.04
C GLN A 143 -32.19 -5.76 -9.66
N ASN A 144 -31.10 -6.53 -9.77
CA ASN A 144 -29.87 -6.08 -10.45
C ASN A 144 -30.09 -5.78 -11.94
N ILE A 145 -30.90 -6.57 -12.65
CA ILE A 145 -31.24 -6.30 -14.05
C ILE A 145 -32.03 -4.98 -14.15
N LYS A 146 -33.09 -4.80 -13.34
CA LYS A 146 -33.88 -3.56 -13.29
C LYS A 146 -33.02 -2.34 -12.96
N LEU A 147 -32.10 -2.44 -12.01
CA LEU A 147 -31.16 -1.36 -11.65
C LEU A 147 -30.16 -1.04 -12.79
N LYS A 148 -29.67 -2.06 -13.52
CA LYS A 148 -28.82 -1.87 -14.71
C LYS A 148 -29.58 -1.19 -15.84
N GLU A 149 -30.86 -1.49 -16.04
CA GLU A 149 -31.72 -0.81 -17.02
C GLU A 149 -32.03 0.64 -16.61
N GLN A 150 -32.32 0.89 -15.34
CA GLN A 150 -32.48 2.25 -14.81
C GLN A 150 -31.19 3.07 -15.01
N LEU A 151 -30.01 2.52 -14.70
CA LEU A 151 -28.72 3.14 -14.99
C LEU A 151 -28.52 3.40 -16.49
N LYS A 152 -28.86 2.43 -17.36
CA LYS A 152 -28.78 2.58 -18.82
C LYS A 152 -29.69 3.71 -19.32
N ASN A 153 -30.89 3.84 -18.77
CA ASN A 153 -31.84 4.92 -19.09
C ASN A 153 -31.36 6.28 -18.57
N ILE A 154 -30.85 6.37 -17.33
CA ILE A 154 -30.23 7.59 -16.79
C ILE A 154 -29.02 8.02 -17.64
N LEU A 155 -28.20 7.08 -18.12
CA LEU A 155 -27.09 7.32 -19.04
C LEU A 155 -27.53 7.62 -20.49
N ARG A 156 -28.78 7.34 -20.86
CA ARG A 156 -29.39 7.75 -22.13
C ARG A 156 -29.89 9.19 -22.02
N LEU A 157 -30.73 9.47 -21.01
CA LEU A 157 -31.24 10.80 -20.68
C LEU A 157 -30.11 11.81 -20.43
N ARG A 158 -28.99 11.39 -19.80
CA ARG A 158 -27.81 12.25 -19.60
C ARG A 158 -27.06 12.57 -20.89
N ARG A 159 -27.11 11.70 -21.91
CA ARG A 159 -26.55 11.98 -23.26
C ARG A 159 -27.48 12.88 -24.06
N GLU A 160 -28.79 12.64 -24.00
CA GLU A 160 -29.81 13.51 -24.60
C GLU A 160 -29.74 14.93 -24.01
N ALA A 161 -29.72 15.05 -22.67
CA ALA A 161 -29.56 16.33 -21.96
C ALA A 161 -28.13 16.91 -22.00
N PHE A 162 -27.18 16.25 -22.67
CA PHE A 162 -25.88 16.82 -23.05
C PHE A 162 -25.95 17.35 -24.49
N SER A 163 -26.53 16.60 -25.42
CA SER A 163 -26.76 17.04 -26.80
C SER A 163 -27.68 18.26 -26.88
N LEU A 164 -28.74 18.31 -26.06
CA LEU A 164 -29.61 19.48 -25.93
C LEU A 164 -28.90 20.70 -25.32
N ARG A 165 -27.74 20.51 -24.65
CA ARG A 165 -26.92 21.62 -24.15
C ARG A 165 -25.88 22.09 -25.17
N SER A 166 -25.32 21.21 -26.01
CA SER A 166 -24.48 21.68 -27.13
C SER A 166 -25.31 22.55 -28.07
N PHE A 167 -26.51 22.08 -28.48
CA PHE A 167 -27.43 22.88 -29.29
C PHE A 167 -27.97 24.16 -28.62
N ALA A 168 -27.81 24.31 -27.30
CA ALA A 168 -28.11 25.56 -26.60
C ALA A 168 -26.89 26.50 -26.62
N ILE A 169 -25.68 25.98 -26.37
CA ILE A 169 -24.43 26.72 -26.45
C ILE A 169 -24.20 27.26 -27.87
N ASP A 170 -24.43 26.44 -28.89
CA ASP A 170 -24.35 26.86 -30.30
C ASP A 170 -25.27 28.07 -30.59
N ARG A 171 -26.44 28.15 -29.92
CA ARG A 171 -27.38 29.27 -30.04
C ARG A 171 -27.02 30.47 -29.18
N ASP A 172 -26.42 30.27 -28.01
CA ASP A 172 -25.92 31.37 -27.18
C ASP A 172 -24.74 32.08 -27.89
N ASP A 173 -23.87 31.33 -28.58
CA ASP A 173 -22.82 31.91 -29.43
C ASP A 173 -23.39 32.65 -30.66
N ASP A 174 -24.44 32.13 -31.33
CA ASP A 174 -25.18 32.85 -32.38
C ASP A 174 -25.79 34.17 -31.85
N ILE A 175 -26.36 34.15 -30.64
CA ILE A 175 -26.97 35.33 -30.00
C ILE A 175 -25.89 36.38 -29.66
N VAL A 176 -24.75 35.97 -29.09
CA VAL A 176 -23.61 36.87 -28.84
C VAL A 176 -23.05 37.44 -30.14
N GLY A 177 -23.06 36.68 -31.23
CA GLY A 177 -22.77 37.16 -32.58
C GLY A 177 -23.73 38.27 -33.03
N PHE A 178 -25.04 38.09 -32.84
CA PHE A 178 -26.06 39.08 -33.16
C PHE A 178 -26.00 40.34 -32.28
N GLU A 179 -25.78 40.20 -30.96
CA GLU A 179 -25.61 41.34 -30.06
C GLU A 179 -24.38 42.17 -30.43
N ARG A 180 -23.27 41.52 -30.81
CA ARG A 180 -22.08 42.21 -31.30
C ARG A 180 -22.38 43.00 -32.59
N LEU A 181 -23.10 42.40 -33.53
CA LEU A 181 -23.45 43.03 -34.81
C LEU A 181 -24.41 44.23 -34.60
N LEU A 182 -25.32 44.16 -33.62
CA LEU A 182 -26.17 45.28 -33.20
C LEU A 182 -25.37 46.42 -32.53
N ASN A 183 -24.33 46.11 -31.76
CA ASN A 183 -23.43 47.11 -31.17
C ASN A 183 -22.53 47.78 -32.23
N GLU A 184 -22.07 47.02 -33.24
CA GLU A 184 -21.34 47.58 -34.38
C GLU A 184 -22.26 48.47 -35.27
N LEU A 185 -23.54 48.14 -35.42
CA LEU A 185 -24.54 48.97 -36.13
C LEU A 185 -25.04 50.21 -35.36
N THR A 186 -24.88 50.26 -34.04
CA THR A 186 -25.26 51.44 -33.22
C THR A 186 -24.07 52.36 -32.91
N GLY A 187 -22.88 52.05 -33.42
CA GLY A 187 -21.64 52.79 -33.18
C GLY A 187 -21.50 54.15 -33.88
N SER A 188 -22.56 54.69 -34.50
CA SER A 188 -22.46 55.93 -35.29
C SER A 188 -23.73 56.80 -35.28
N GLU A 189 -23.85 57.70 -34.28
CA GLU A 189 -24.19 59.12 -34.54
C GLU A 189 -23.96 60.04 -33.32
N SER A 190 -24.12 61.36 -33.52
CA SER A 190 -23.37 62.40 -32.80
C SER A 190 -24.06 63.12 -31.63
N ARG A 191 -23.24 63.51 -30.63
CA ARG A 191 -23.23 64.79 -29.85
C ARG A 191 -24.55 65.60 -29.72
N THR A 192 -24.98 65.96 -28.48
CA THR A 192 -24.68 67.28 -27.83
C THR A 192 -25.36 67.51 -26.44
N ASN A 193 -24.55 67.94 -25.47
CA ASN A 193 -24.73 68.94 -24.38
C ASN A 193 -26.02 69.14 -23.50
N THR A 194 -25.74 69.65 -22.28
CA THR A 194 -26.64 70.24 -21.24
C THR A 194 -27.46 69.26 -20.37
N SER A 195 -27.62 69.45 -19.05
CA SER A 195 -26.95 70.35 -18.07
C SER A 195 -26.98 69.79 -16.63
N SER A 196 -25.99 70.14 -15.81
CA SER A 196 -25.87 69.87 -14.36
C SER A 196 -26.60 70.96 -13.52
N PRO A 197 -26.67 70.96 -12.15
CA PRO A 197 -25.92 70.23 -11.10
C PRO A 197 -26.85 69.49 -10.08
N SER A 198 -26.44 68.86 -8.96
CA SER A 198 -25.20 68.79 -8.14
C SER A 198 -25.15 67.41 -7.41
N ARG A 199 -24.37 67.03 -6.36
CA ARG A 199 -23.24 67.50 -5.48
C ARG A 199 -22.73 66.21 -4.75
N SER A 200 -21.51 66.03 -4.22
CA SER A 200 -20.20 66.66 -4.45
C SER A 200 -19.06 66.00 -3.61
N ARG A 201 -18.20 65.16 -4.26
CA ARG A 201 -16.77 64.88 -3.88
C ARG A 201 -16.53 63.95 -2.66
N ARG A 202 -15.39 63.26 -2.47
CA ARG A 202 -13.97 63.42 -2.91
C ARG A 202 -13.35 62.03 -3.25
N PHE A 203 -12.65 61.82 -4.39
CA PHE A 203 -11.19 61.99 -4.67
C PHE A 203 -10.23 61.01 -3.94
N ALA A 204 -9.15 60.45 -4.53
CA ALA A 204 -8.57 60.60 -5.88
C ALA A 204 -7.78 59.34 -6.38
N ASN A 205 -7.42 59.37 -7.67
CA ASN A 205 -6.69 58.36 -8.46
C ASN A 205 -5.17 58.27 -8.17
N PHE A 206 -4.51 57.25 -8.71
CA PHE A 206 -3.36 57.43 -9.64
C PHE A 206 -3.31 56.29 -10.68
N SER A 207 -2.59 56.47 -11.80
CA SER A 207 -2.70 55.62 -13.01
C SER A 207 -1.48 55.66 -13.96
N PHE A 208 -1.50 54.78 -14.98
CA PHE A 208 -0.56 54.60 -16.12
C PHE A 208 0.76 53.84 -15.81
N ILE A 209 1.44 53.18 -16.77
CA ILE A 209 1.60 53.40 -18.23
C ILE A 209 1.33 52.14 -19.10
N ASN A 210 1.07 52.33 -20.40
CA ASN A 210 0.87 51.31 -21.45
C ASN A 210 1.77 51.60 -22.68
N SER A 211 2.09 50.61 -23.53
CA SER A 211 2.69 50.81 -24.86
C SER A 211 2.35 49.69 -25.85
N HIS A 212 2.03 50.06 -27.10
CA HIS A 212 1.59 49.17 -28.19
C HIS A 212 2.70 48.86 -29.22
N ASN A 213 2.54 47.75 -29.95
CA ASN A 213 2.34 47.66 -31.42
C ASN A 213 2.26 46.15 -31.79
N THR A 214 1.38 45.56 -32.61
CA THR A 214 0.61 45.92 -33.84
C THR A 214 1.40 45.85 -35.16
N ASN A 215 1.33 44.68 -35.82
CA ASN A 215 0.84 44.42 -37.20
C ASN A 215 1.16 42.94 -37.56
N GLU A 216 0.25 42.12 -38.10
CA GLU A 216 -0.35 42.12 -39.46
C GLU A 216 0.66 41.84 -40.60
N GLY A 217 0.46 40.87 -41.51
CA GLY A 217 -0.60 39.84 -41.59
C GLY A 217 -0.60 39.05 -42.91
N GLY A 218 -1.29 37.89 -42.94
CA GLY A 218 -1.57 37.09 -44.16
C GLY A 218 -0.40 36.27 -44.76
N SER A 219 -0.61 35.26 -45.62
CA SER A 219 -1.86 34.52 -45.94
C SER A 219 -1.57 33.24 -46.76
N GLN A 220 -2.37 32.18 -46.54
CA GLN A 220 -2.71 31.06 -47.46
C GLN A 220 -1.62 30.04 -47.93
N ASN A 221 -1.85 28.78 -47.52
CA ASN A 221 -1.94 27.54 -48.32
C ASN A 221 -1.08 27.31 -49.58
N VAL A 222 -0.41 26.14 -49.64
CA VAL A 222 -0.80 24.98 -50.50
C VAL A 222 0.07 23.73 -50.14
N ILE A 223 -0.36 22.54 -50.56
CA ILE A 223 0.13 21.21 -50.14
C ILE A 223 0.90 20.52 -51.28
N ASN A 224 2.09 19.92 -51.03
CA ASN A 224 2.43 18.51 -51.39
C ASN A 224 3.91 18.08 -51.25
N VAL A 225 4.12 16.95 -50.55
CA VAL A 225 4.81 15.71 -51.00
C VAL A 225 6.09 15.81 -51.88
N TYR A 226 7.25 15.43 -51.28
CA TYR A 226 8.37 14.52 -51.72
C TYR A 226 8.87 14.50 -53.22
N PRO A 227 10.11 14.00 -53.55
CA PRO A 227 11.05 13.19 -52.77
C PRO A 227 12.58 13.57 -52.88
N LEU A 228 13.42 12.65 -52.36
CA LEU A 228 14.88 12.47 -52.47
C LEU A 228 15.66 13.18 -53.61
N ASN A 229 16.89 13.66 -53.32
CA ASN A 229 18.11 12.86 -53.58
C ASN A 229 19.42 13.35 -52.95
N ARG A 230 20.43 12.44 -52.93
CA ARG A 230 21.84 12.68 -52.57
C ARG A 230 22.57 13.57 -53.58
N ILE A 231 23.53 14.36 -53.09
CA ILE A 231 24.86 14.54 -53.73
C ILE A 231 25.92 14.57 -52.62
N ASP A 232 26.93 13.70 -52.73
CA ASP A 232 28.19 13.79 -51.98
C ASP A 232 29.17 14.71 -52.73
N ILE A 233 29.99 15.50 -52.03
CA ILE A 233 31.30 15.98 -52.53
C ILE A 233 32.28 16.05 -51.35
N ASP A 234 33.41 15.39 -51.51
CA ASP A 234 34.57 15.41 -50.61
C ASP A 234 35.57 16.48 -51.05
N ARG A 235 36.25 17.15 -50.09
CA ARG A 235 37.70 17.45 -50.15
C ARG A 235 38.26 18.15 -48.91
N THR A 236 38.94 17.35 -48.09
CA THR A 236 40.34 17.51 -47.64
C THR A 236 41.01 18.89 -47.44
N LEU A 237 41.87 18.90 -46.40
CA LEU A 237 43.30 19.32 -46.35
C LEU A 237 43.73 20.63 -45.63
N ARG A 238 44.79 20.45 -44.84
CA ARG A 238 45.69 21.40 -44.13
C ARG A 238 45.09 22.09 -42.88
N SER A 239 45.56 21.86 -41.65
CA SER A 239 46.89 21.65 -41.03
C SER A 239 47.68 22.93 -40.73
N HIS A 240 47.92 23.21 -39.44
CA HIS A 240 49.15 23.85 -38.96
C HIS A 240 49.46 23.40 -37.53
N SER A 241 50.74 23.41 -37.16
CA SER A 241 51.26 22.88 -35.90
C SER A 241 52.44 23.71 -35.38
N ALA A 242 52.35 24.19 -34.14
CA ALA A 242 53.45 24.64 -33.27
C ALA A 242 52.91 24.51 -31.83
N ARG A 243 53.52 23.85 -30.82
CA ARG A 243 54.91 23.42 -30.53
C ARG A 243 55.82 24.53 -29.98
N ASN A 244 55.82 24.67 -28.65
CA ASN A 244 56.98 24.60 -27.72
C ASN A 244 56.44 24.95 -26.30
N ASN A 245 56.74 24.28 -25.18
CA ASN A 245 57.92 23.60 -24.61
C ASN A 245 58.82 24.48 -23.73
N HIS A 246 59.17 23.87 -22.58
CA HIS A 246 60.16 24.24 -21.55
C HIS A 246 59.66 25.16 -20.43
N ASP A 247 60.00 25.00 -19.14
CA ASP A 247 60.69 24.01 -18.26
C ASP A 247 60.89 24.80 -16.92
N ALA A 248 61.29 24.28 -15.76
CA ALA A 248 61.32 22.95 -15.15
C ALA A 248 61.64 23.13 -13.63
N ASN A 249 62.01 22.05 -12.95
CA ASN A 249 62.64 21.95 -11.62
C ASN A 249 61.73 22.06 -10.38
N ILE A 250 62.03 21.40 -9.24
CA ILE A 250 62.46 20.01 -8.93
C ILE A 250 62.68 19.92 -7.40
N SER A 251 62.10 18.91 -6.75
CA SER A 251 62.61 18.16 -5.58
C SER A 251 61.46 17.27 -5.03
N SER A 252 61.46 15.94 -5.20
CA SER A 252 62.28 14.91 -4.52
C SER A 252 62.00 14.82 -3.01
N GLU A 253 61.81 13.67 -2.35
CA GLU A 253 61.75 12.23 -2.72
C GLU A 253 61.03 11.52 -1.53
N SER A 254 60.69 10.22 -1.46
CA SER A 254 61.31 8.99 -2.00
C SER A 254 60.33 7.80 -2.06
N ASN A 255 60.47 6.93 -3.09
CA ASN A 255 60.69 5.46 -3.07
C ASN A 255 60.03 4.60 -1.94
N ALA A 256 59.51 3.38 -2.15
CA ALA A 256 59.67 2.36 -3.21
C ALA A 256 58.57 1.24 -3.03
N GLU A 257 58.25 0.30 -3.95
CA GLU A 257 58.62 0.09 -5.36
C GLU A 257 57.66 -0.88 -6.11
N VAL A 258 57.81 -0.91 -7.46
CA VAL A 258 57.76 -2.03 -8.45
C VAL A 258 57.31 -3.42 -7.91
N THR A 259 56.33 -4.12 -8.53
CA THR A 259 56.52 -4.84 -9.80
C THR A 259 55.22 -5.04 -10.61
N ILE A 260 55.34 -5.02 -11.94
CA ILE A 260 54.26 -5.18 -12.94
C ILE A 260 54.19 -6.63 -13.43
N ASN A 261 53.00 -7.10 -13.85
CA ASN A 261 52.92 -8.02 -14.99
C ASN A 261 51.68 -7.72 -15.84
N LEU A 262 51.87 -7.69 -17.17
CA LEU A 262 50.87 -7.38 -18.19
C LEU A 262 50.53 -8.64 -18.98
N ALA A 263 49.27 -8.77 -19.42
CA ALA A 263 48.84 -9.72 -20.44
C ALA A 263 47.59 -9.19 -21.16
N ASP A 264 47.77 -8.32 -22.16
CA ASP A 264 46.71 -7.92 -23.07
C ASP A 264 46.32 -9.06 -24.03
N ASN A 265 45.03 -9.14 -24.38
CA ASN A 265 44.59 -9.59 -25.70
C ASN A 265 43.16 -9.09 -26.00
N SER A 266 42.86 -8.81 -27.27
CA SER A 266 41.95 -7.71 -27.61
C SER A 266 40.66 -8.09 -28.37
N SER A 267 39.52 -7.98 -27.66
CA SER A 267 38.20 -7.60 -28.22
C SER A 267 37.53 -8.59 -29.22
N PRO A 268 36.30 -8.34 -29.76
CA PRO A 268 35.34 -7.25 -29.47
C PRO A 268 33.86 -7.71 -29.26
N PHE A 269 32.99 -6.71 -29.02
CA PHE A 269 31.51 -6.67 -29.15
C PHE A 269 30.55 -7.08 -28.00
N PHE A 270 29.49 -6.25 -27.93
CA PHE A 270 28.13 -6.38 -27.34
C PHE A 270 27.80 -5.96 -25.88
N SER A 271 26.83 -5.03 -25.84
CA SER A 271 25.90 -4.64 -24.75
C SER A 271 26.44 -3.83 -23.55
N ASN A 272 25.89 -2.61 -23.40
CA ASN A 272 25.93 -1.83 -22.17
C ASN A 272 24.91 -2.39 -21.17
N THR A 273 25.35 -3.05 -20.09
CA THR A 273 24.52 -3.34 -18.93
C THR A 273 24.74 -2.29 -17.83
N ARG A 274 23.69 -1.96 -17.07
CA ARG A 274 23.82 -1.14 -15.85
C ARG A 274 24.53 -1.97 -14.78
N GLY A 275 25.50 -1.39 -14.08
CA GLY A 275 26.28 -2.10 -13.06
C GLY A 275 25.41 -2.69 -11.95
N THR A 276 25.41 -4.02 -11.85
CA THR A 276 24.79 -4.79 -10.77
C THR A 276 25.90 -5.48 -9.97
N ASP A 277 26.29 -4.88 -8.85
CA ASP A 277 27.41 -5.35 -8.03
C ASP A 277 27.03 -6.58 -7.20
N PHE A 278 27.12 -7.76 -7.83
CA PHE A 278 26.91 -9.06 -7.20
C PHE A 278 28.06 -9.46 -6.28
N ILE A 279 28.21 -8.75 -5.16
CA ILE A 279 29.25 -9.01 -4.16
C ILE A 279 28.61 -9.51 -2.85
N ASN A 280 28.66 -10.84 -2.67
CA ASN A 280 28.48 -11.53 -1.38
C ASN A 280 29.66 -11.21 -0.43
N MET A 281 29.77 -9.96 0.01
CA MET A 281 30.72 -9.56 1.05
C MET A 281 30.17 -9.99 2.40
N ILE A 282 30.80 -10.99 3.01
CA ILE A 282 30.72 -11.20 4.45
C ILE A 282 31.51 -10.06 5.09
N VAL A 283 30.80 -9.00 5.50
CA VAL A 283 31.39 -7.87 6.23
C VAL A 283 31.62 -8.33 7.67
N THR A 284 32.85 -8.76 7.97
CA THR A 284 33.24 -9.23 9.30
C THR A 284 33.62 -8.06 10.21
N THR A 285 32.66 -7.18 10.51
CA THR A 285 32.79 -6.14 11.55
C THR A 285 33.18 -6.76 12.89
N ARG A 286 34.14 -6.16 13.59
CA ARG A 286 34.65 -6.68 14.87
C ARG A 286 33.57 -6.57 15.96
N LEU A 287 33.22 -7.70 16.56
CA LEU A 287 32.35 -7.75 17.75
C LEU A 287 33.14 -7.36 19.00
N THR A 288 32.60 -6.43 19.80
CA THR A 288 33.04 -6.23 21.19
C THR A 288 32.40 -7.30 22.06
N SER A 289 33.21 -8.05 22.81
CA SER A 289 32.75 -9.23 23.56
C SER A 289 31.96 -8.87 24.83
N THR A 290 30.64 -9.08 24.80
CA THR A 290 29.77 -9.18 25.98
C THR A 290 28.94 -10.45 25.91
N PRO A 291 28.82 -11.24 27.00
CA PRO A 291 28.11 -12.53 26.97
C PRO A 291 26.57 -12.39 27.05
N SER A 292 25.90 -13.50 26.70
CA SER A 292 24.48 -13.84 26.94
C SER A 292 23.36 -12.97 26.32
N SER A 293 23.63 -11.93 25.53
CA SER A 293 22.59 -11.27 24.72
C SER A 293 22.48 -11.89 23.32
N SER A 294 21.26 -12.23 22.87
CA SER A 294 20.98 -12.71 21.52
C SER A 294 21.39 -11.68 20.47
N THR A 295 22.51 -11.91 19.76
CA THR A 295 23.00 -11.02 18.71
C THR A 295 22.49 -11.47 17.34
N TYR A 296 22.00 -10.52 16.55
CA TYR A 296 21.56 -10.74 15.19
C TYR A 296 22.66 -10.33 14.22
N LYS A 297 22.89 -11.18 13.22
CA LYS A 297 23.83 -10.92 12.13
C LYS A 297 23.05 -10.44 10.92
N THR A 298 23.50 -9.33 10.33
CA THR A 298 22.99 -8.88 9.05
C THR A 298 23.98 -9.14 7.92
N VAL A 299 23.45 -9.57 6.78
CA VAL A 299 24.21 -9.94 5.58
C VAL A 299 23.59 -9.24 4.38
N ARG A 300 24.38 -8.42 3.67
CA ARG A 300 23.95 -7.79 2.42
C ARG A 300 23.66 -8.89 1.37
N ARG A 301 22.44 -8.96 0.85
CA ARG A 301 22.05 -9.92 -0.18
C ARG A 301 22.32 -9.41 -1.58
N TYR A 302 21.90 -8.19 -1.90
CA TYR A 302 22.18 -7.56 -3.20
C TYR A 302 21.97 -6.04 -3.15
N ARG A 303 22.60 -5.32 -4.08
CA ARG A 303 22.49 -3.87 -4.26
C ARG A 303 22.10 -3.59 -5.71
N VAL A 304 21.12 -2.71 -5.90
CA VAL A 304 20.71 -2.21 -7.22
C VAL A 304 21.01 -0.71 -7.28
N CYS A 305 21.82 -0.31 -8.25
CA CYS A 305 22.27 1.07 -8.43
C CYS A 305 21.41 1.80 -9.47
N PHE A 306 21.10 3.06 -9.19
CA PHE A 306 20.21 3.92 -9.96
C PHE A 306 20.77 5.35 -10.05
N GLU A 307 20.23 6.13 -10.98
CA GLU A 307 20.61 7.54 -11.17
C GLU A 307 20.02 8.44 -10.08
N GLU A 308 18.70 8.34 -9.86
CA GLU A 308 17.97 9.00 -8.77
C GLU A 308 16.80 8.10 -8.34
N VAL A 309 16.75 7.74 -7.05
CA VAL A 309 15.66 6.98 -6.41
C VAL A 309 14.85 7.94 -5.54
N SER A 310 13.52 7.90 -5.65
CA SER A 310 12.62 8.69 -4.80
C SER A 310 11.91 7.87 -3.73
N ASP A 311 11.57 6.60 -4.02
CA ASP A 311 11.05 5.63 -3.05
C ASP A 311 11.31 4.20 -3.53
N ALA A 312 11.16 3.20 -2.65
CA ALA A 312 11.13 1.79 -3.03
C ALA A 312 10.30 0.95 -2.06
N SER A 313 9.80 -0.20 -2.53
CA SER A 313 9.09 -1.19 -1.71
C SER A 313 9.47 -2.61 -2.16
N TYR A 314 9.40 -3.57 -1.23
CA TYR A 314 9.93 -4.92 -1.39
C TYR A 314 8.94 -5.96 -0.85
N SER A 315 8.69 -7.00 -1.64
CA SER A 315 7.85 -8.15 -1.27
C SER A 315 8.26 -9.37 -2.10
N ASP A 316 8.47 -10.51 -1.44
CA ASP A 316 8.71 -11.83 -2.04
C ASP A 316 9.87 -11.84 -3.06
N GLY A 317 11.00 -11.23 -2.69
CA GLY A 317 12.17 -11.12 -3.55
C GLY A 317 12.06 -10.10 -4.70
N LEU A 318 10.91 -9.46 -4.91
CA LEU A 318 10.72 -8.40 -5.92
C LEU A 318 10.90 -7.01 -5.28
N ILE A 319 11.93 -6.28 -5.72
CA ILE A 319 12.04 -4.83 -5.49
C ILE A 319 11.19 -4.12 -6.54
N VAL A 320 10.42 -3.12 -6.11
CA VAL A 320 9.87 -2.09 -6.99
C VAL A 320 10.37 -0.72 -6.52
N SER A 321 11.27 -0.11 -7.31
CA SER A 321 11.84 1.21 -7.04
C SER A 321 11.16 2.28 -7.89
N ALA A 322 10.74 3.37 -7.26
CA ALA A 322 10.40 4.61 -7.94
C ALA A 322 11.69 5.36 -8.29
N VAL A 323 11.95 5.52 -9.59
CA VAL A 323 13.22 6.04 -10.10
C VAL A 323 13.02 7.07 -11.21
N LYS A 324 13.99 7.96 -11.32
CA LYS A 324 14.19 8.81 -12.48
C LYS A 324 15.15 8.14 -13.45
N THR A 325 15.03 8.46 -14.73
CA THR A 325 16.00 8.11 -15.75
C THR A 325 16.34 9.34 -16.58
N GLY A 326 17.62 9.65 -16.71
CA GLY A 326 18.11 10.66 -17.65
C GLY A 326 17.60 10.36 -19.06
N ALA A 327 17.02 11.37 -19.70
CA ALA A 327 16.33 11.24 -20.97
C ALA A 327 17.32 10.90 -22.11
N ARG A 328 17.47 9.59 -22.39
CA ARG A 328 18.38 9.07 -23.44
C ARG A 328 17.79 9.11 -24.85
N ASN A 329 16.51 9.44 -24.99
CA ASN A 329 15.80 9.74 -26.23
C ASN A 329 14.55 10.61 -25.89
N ASN A 330 13.78 11.02 -26.90
CA ASN A 330 12.63 11.95 -26.80
C ASN A 330 11.39 11.42 -26.03
N GLU A 331 11.55 10.55 -25.03
CA GLU A 331 10.46 10.17 -24.12
C GLU A 331 10.15 11.32 -23.15
N SER A 332 8.88 11.71 -23.05
CA SER A 332 8.42 12.83 -22.21
C SER A 332 8.33 12.50 -20.71
N CYS A 333 8.35 11.21 -20.34
CA CYS A 333 8.22 10.74 -18.97
C CYS A 333 9.57 10.34 -18.38
N GLN A 334 10.16 11.22 -17.57
CA GLN A 334 11.45 10.99 -16.91
C GLN A 334 11.38 10.09 -15.66
N TYR A 335 10.19 9.84 -15.13
CA TYR A 335 9.96 9.07 -13.90
C TYR A 335 9.13 7.81 -14.16
N GLY A 336 9.55 6.71 -13.53
CA GLY A 336 8.93 5.40 -13.70
C GLY A 336 9.24 4.44 -12.57
N LEU A 337 8.80 3.19 -12.72
CA LEU A 337 9.08 2.10 -11.79
C LEU A 337 10.10 1.14 -12.38
N SER A 338 11.15 0.83 -11.61
CA SER A 338 12.06 -0.28 -11.90
C SER A 338 11.67 -1.48 -11.05
N PHE A 339 11.20 -2.53 -11.70
CA PHE A 339 10.96 -3.85 -11.12
C PHE A 339 12.29 -4.63 -11.20
N PHE A 340 12.77 -5.19 -10.09
CA PHE A 340 13.99 -5.99 -10.05
C PHE A 340 13.79 -7.24 -9.19
N ARG A 341 14.16 -8.41 -9.71
CA ARG A 341 14.25 -9.65 -8.94
C ARG A 341 15.58 -10.35 -9.21
N TYR A 342 16.21 -10.84 -8.15
CA TYR A 342 17.46 -11.60 -8.23
C TYR A 342 17.34 -12.79 -9.20
N LEU A 343 18.41 -13.10 -9.94
CA LEU A 343 18.48 -14.03 -11.09
C LEU A 343 17.57 -13.69 -12.30
N ARG A 344 16.46 -13.00 -12.12
CA ARG A 344 15.46 -12.71 -13.17
C ARG A 344 15.68 -11.38 -13.90
N GLY A 345 16.43 -10.46 -13.31
CA GLY A 345 16.84 -9.19 -13.93
C GLY A 345 15.91 -8.01 -13.60
N SER A 346 15.85 -7.03 -14.50
CA SER A 346 15.12 -5.77 -14.30
C SER A 346 14.22 -5.37 -15.46
N MET A 347 13.00 -4.94 -15.17
CA MET A 347 12.09 -4.28 -16.11
C MET A 347 11.87 -2.82 -15.67
N PHE A 348 11.88 -1.87 -16.60
CA PHE A 348 11.48 -0.48 -16.35
C PHE A 348 10.11 -0.18 -16.97
N LEU A 349 9.29 0.57 -16.25
CA LEU A 349 7.98 1.06 -16.68
C LEU A 349 7.95 2.58 -16.55
N SER A 350 8.06 3.29 -17.67
CA SER A 350 7.87 4.75 -17.68
C SER A 350 6.42 5.11 -17.37
N LEU A 351 6.22 6.08 -16.47
CA LEU A 351 4.89 6.45 -15.97
C LEU A 351 4.56 7.93 -16.14
N SER A 352 5.52 8.81 -15.85
CA SER A 352 5.22 10.19 -15.45
C SER A 352 6.32 11.18 -15.83
N ASP A 353 5.90 12.39 -16.21
CA ASP A 353 6.74 13.60 -16.31
C ASP A 353 7.08 14.20 -14.92
N GLN A 354 6.52 13.61 -13.86
CA GLN A 354 6.61 14.07 -12.47
C GLN A 354 7.10 12.98 -11.52
N GLU A 355 7.96 13.38 -10.59
CA GLU A 355 8.43 12.63 -9.42
C GLU A 355 7.33 11.74 -8.80
N ILE A 356 7.60 10.43 -8.76
CA ILE A 356 6.84 9.46 -7.99
C ILE A 356 7.27 9.59 -6.52
N VAL A 357 6.38 10.08 -5.66
CA VAL A 357 6.64 10.40 -4.25
C VAL A 357 6.62 9.15 -3.38
N SER A 358 5.82 8.14 -3.73
CA SER A 358 5.86 6.85 -3.05
C SER A 358 5.38 5.69 -3.92
N VAL A 359 5.90 4.50 -3.64
CA VAL A 359 5.48 3.22 -4.20
C VAL A 359 5.31 2.18 -3.08
N LYS A 360 4.26 1.36 -3.16
CA LYS A 360 4.08 0.18 -2.30
C LYS A 360 3.65 -1.01 -3.17
N ILE A 361 4.20 -2.19 -2.88
CA ILE A 361 3.84 -3.49 -3.48
C ILE A 361 3.13 -4.37 -2.44
N ILE A 362 2.23 -5.25 -2.88
CA ILE A 362 1.71 -6.38 -2.09
C ILE A 362 1.36 -7.55 -3.02
N LYS A 363 1.58 -8.78 -2.56
CA LYS A 363 1.22 -9.99 -3.30
C LYS A 363 -0.31 -10.12 -3.43
N ASP A 364 -0.80 -10.56 -4.58
CA ASP A 364 -2.23 -10.81 -4.79
C ASP A 364 -2.65 -12.09 -4.03
N PRO A 365 -3.58 -12.02 -3.05
CA PRO A 365 -3.93 -13.16 -2.22
C PRO A 365 -4.71 -14.25 -2.95
N VAL A 366 -5.19 -13.99 -4.17
CA VAL A 366 -5.92 -14.96 -5.00
C VAL A 366 -5.04 -15.52 -6.12
N LEU A 367 -4.07 -14.73 -6.61
CA LEU A 367 -3.24 -15.06 -7.76
C LEU A 367 -1.76 -14.97 -7.37
N PRO A 368 -1.12 -16.06 -6.89
CA PRO A 368 0.21 -16.00 -6.29
C PRO A 368 1.32 -15.52 -7.24
N ASN A 369 1.10 -15.57 -8.56
CA ASN A 369 2.06 -15.07 -9.56
C ASN A 369 1.81 -13.58 -9.92
N ILE A 370 0.83 -12.93 -9.28
CA ILE A 370 0.49 -11.51 -9.50
C ILE A 370 0.89 -10.69 -8.28
N GLN A 371 1.58 -9.60 -8.55
CA GLN A 371 1.95 -8.56 -7.60
C GLN A 371 1.13 -7.30 -7.89
N ARG A 372 0.55 -6.70 -6.85
CA ARG A 372 -0.22 -5.46 -6.94
C ARG A 372 0.65 -4.30 -6.50
N VAL A 373 0.77 -3.29 -7.34
CA VAL A 373 1.66 -2.14 -7.12
C VAL A 373 0.86 -0.85 -7.24
N ILE A 374 1.07 0.05 -6.28
CA ILE A 374 0.54 1.41 -6.33
C ILE A 374 1.71 2.39 -6.34
N ALA A 375 1.64 3.40 -7.20
CA ALA A 375 2.57 4.53 -7.23
C ALA A 375 1.81 5.86 -7.22
N VAL A 376 2.33 6.87 -6.51
CA VAL A 376 1.70 8.20 -6.37
C VAL A 376 2.69 9.31 -6.73
N CYS A 377 2.30 10.30 -7.53
CA CYS A 377 3.19 11.35 -8.05
C CYS A 377 2.94 12.72 -7.42
N ASN A 378 3.94 13.59 -7.45
CA ASN A 378 3.92 14.86 -6.71
C ASN A 378 2.82 15.86 -7.13
N LYS A 379 2.35 15.80 -8.38
CA LYS A 379 1.18 16.57 -8.88
C LYS A 379 -0.16 15.84 -8.67
N GLY A 380 -0.23 14.80 -7.85
CA GLY A 380 -1.49 14.12 -7.53
C GLY A 380 -2.00 13.13 -8.58
N LYS A 381 -1.17 12.72 -9.54
CA LYS A 381 -1.42 11.48 -10.31
C LYS A 381 -1.21 10.26 -9.41
N PHE A 382 -1.89 9.16 -9.70
CA PHE A 382 -1.62 7.85 -9.12
C PHE A 382 -1.80 6.75 -10.15
N TYR A 383 -1.22 5.58 -9.87
CA TYR A 383 -1.26 4.39 -10.72
C TYR A 383 -1.60 3.15 -9.90
N ASN A 384 -2.55 2.34 -10.38
CA ASN A 384 -2.78 0.97 -9.91
C ASN A 384 -2.24 0.02 -10.99
N ILE A 385 -1.30 -0.87 -10.65
CA ILE A 385 -0.57 -1.71 -11.60
C ILE A 385 -0.62 -3.17 -11.15
N LYS A 386 -1.03 -4.09 -12.03
CA LYS A 386 -0.80 -5.53 -11.88
C LYS A 386 0.49 -5.92 -12.59
N PHE A 387 1.42 -6.51 -11.85
CA PHE A 387 2.64 -7.10 -12.38
C PHE A 387 2.56 -8.63 -12.29
N ASP A 388 2.90 -9.32 -13.37
CA ASP A 388 2.95 -10.78 -13.50
C ASP A 388 4.41 -11.21 -13.30
N GLU A 389 4.65 -11.86 -12.17
CA GLU A 389 5.96 -12.26 -11.66
C GLU A 389 6.51 -13.50 -12.39
N GLU A 390 5.60 -14.32 -12.94
CA GLU A 390 5.91 -15.54 -13.70
C GLU A 390 6.38 -15.23 -15.13
N ASN A 391 5.83 -14.18 -15.76
CA ASN A 391 6.22 -13.70 -17.09
C ASN A 391 7.03 -12.39 -17.06
N PHE A 392 7.24 -11.79 -15.89
CA PHE A 392 8.00 -10.55 -15.65
C PHE A 392 7.48 -9.32 -16.42
N ARG A 393 6.17 -9.13 -16.45
CA ARG A 393 5.50 -8.11 -17.27
C ARG A 393 4.37 -7.41 -16.53
N VAL A 394 4.01 -6.20 -16.96
CA VAL A 394 2.78 -5.55 -16.51
C VAL A 394 1.58 -6.17 -17.23
N VAL A 395 0.61 -6.68 -16.47
CA VAL A 395 -0.67 -7.22 -16.97
C VAL A 395 -1.65 -6.09 -17.23
N SER A 396 -1.71 -5.12 -16.31
CA SER A 396 -2.56 -3.94 -16.47
C SER A 396 -2.01 -2.74 -15.70
N LYS A 397 -2.25 -1.55 -16.24
CA LYS A 397 -1.96 -0.24 -15.66
C LYS A 397 -3.22 0.60 -15.72
N PHE A 398 -3.62 1.17 -14.61
CA PHE A 398 -4.59 2.27 -14.53
C PHE A 398 -3.88 3.55 -14.08
N GLU A 399 -4.31 4.71 -14.58
CA GLU A 399 -3.84 6.03 -14.18
C GLU A 399 -5.04 6.89 -13.78
N GLY A 400 -4.91 7.69 -12.72
CA GLY A 400 -5.95 8.62 -12.29
C GLY A 400 -5.41 9.79 -11.49
N ILE A 401 -6.32 10.64 -11.00
CA ILE A 401 -6.02 11.89 -10.29
C ILE A 401 -6.64 11.89 -8.89
N ILE A 402 -5.87 12.29 -7.87
CA ILE A 402 -6.27 12.39 -6.46
C ILE A 402 -7.09 13.67 -6.22
N GLY A 403 -8.29 13.50 -5.65
CA GLY A 403 -9.13 14.61 -5.16
C GLY A 403 -9.89 15.41 -6.23
N GLN A 404 -10.15 14.83 -7.41
CA GLN A 404 -10.77 15.56 -8.52
C GLN A 404 -12.26 15.90 -8.26
N SER A 405 -12.55 17.17 -7.95
CA SER A 405 -13.89 17.76 -8.01
C SER A 405 -14.19 18.31 -9.40
N GLN A 406 -15.42 18.10 -9.89
CA GLN A 406 -15.93 18.77 -11.10
C GLN A 406 -16.57 20.11 -10.69
N ASN A 407 -15.86 21.21 -10.92
CA ASN A 407 -16.45 22.55 -10.86
C ASN A 407 -17.06 22.88 -12.23
N PHE A 408 -18.27 23.45 -12.26
CA PHE A 408 -19.02 23.77 -13.48
C PHE A 408 -18.40 24.87 -14.37
N SER A 409 -17.33 25.54 -13.92
CA SER A 409 -16.75 26.75 -14.53
C SER A 409 -15.49 26.51 -15.37
N GLY A 410 -15.26 25.27 -15.85
CA GLY A 410 -14.10 24.90 -16.70
C GLY A 410 -12.73 24.89 -16.00
N ARG A 411 -12.55 25.68 -14.94
CA ARG A 411 -11.33 25.71 -14.11
C ARG A 411 -11.33 24.57 -13.08
N ALA A 412 -10.75 23.44 -13.48
CA ALA A 412 -10.43 22.32 -12.58
C ALA A 412 -9.15 22.59 -11.75
N VAL A 413 -8.52 21.54 -11.22
CA VAL A 413 -7.17 21.54 -10.60
C VAL A 413 -7.10 22.05 -9.15
N LEU A 414 -7.84 21.40 -8.24
CA LEU A 414 -7.46 21.30 -6.82
C LEU A 414 -6.67 20.00 -6.55
N LEU A 415 -5.60 19.74 -7.30
CA LEU A 415 -4.74 18.56 -7.12
C LEU A 415 -4.19 18.49 -5.68
N HIS A 416 -4.33 17.32 -5.04
CA HIS A 416 -3.72 17.06 -3.74
C HIS A 416 -2.34 16.41 -3.96
N LYS A 417 -1.23 17.11 -3.62
CA LYS A 417 0.10 16.48 -3.58
C LYS A 417 0.08 15.37 -2.51
N PRO A 418 0.30 14.10 -2.88
CA PRO A 418 0.47 13.01 -1.93
C PRO A 418 1.79 13.18 -1.16
N THR A 419 1.83 12.60 0.03
CA THR A 419 3.01 12.60 0.91
C THR A 419 3.31 11.24 1.53
N GLY A 420 2.41 10.27 1.41
CA GLY A 420 2.65 8.88 1.80
C GLY A 420 1.52 7.96 1.36
N LEU A 421 1.79 6.66 1.36
CA LEU A 421 0.95 5.60 0.83
C LEU A 421 1.06 4.35 1.72
N SER A 422 -0.07 3.71 2.05
CA SER A 422 -0.09 2.45 2.80
C SER A 422 -1.25 1.56 2.38
N TRP A 423 -1.02 0.25 2.30
CA TRP A 423 -2.08 -0.75 2.15
C TRP A 423 -2.84 -0.90 3.47
N LEU A 424 -4.17 -0.86 3.43
CA LEU A 424 -5.05 -1.30 4.52
C LEU A 424 -5.28 -2.81 4.40
N THR A 425 -5.66 -3.26 3.21
CA THR A 425 -5.80 -4.67 2.81
C THR A 425 -5.24 -4.86 1.40
N PRO A 426 -5.03 -6.09 0.89
CA PRO A 426 -4.60 -6.28 -0.51
C PRO A 426 -5.56 -5.66 -1.54
N ASN A 427 -6.82 -5.40 -1.17
CA ASN A 427 -7.83 -4.75 -2.00
C ASN A 427 -7.99 -3.24 -1.74
N LYS A 428 -7.44 -2.69 -0.64
CA LYS A 428 -7.78 -1.34 -0.14
C LYS A 428 -6.55 -0.60 0.38
N TYR A 429 -6.41 0.69 0.07
CA TYR A 429 -5.25 1.49 0.44
C TYR A 429 -5.62 2.91 0.85
N ALA A 430 -4.71 3.55 1.57
CA ALA A 430 -4.81 4.92 2.04
C ALA A 430 -3.66 5.80 1.51
N ILE A 431 -3.98 7.06 1.17
CA ILE A 431 -3.00 8.07 0.75
C ILE A 431 -3.09 9.28 1.69
N GLY A 432 -1.95 9.64 2.29
CA GLY A 432 -1.76 10.90 3.00
C GLY A 432 -1.37 12.03 2.04
N THR A 433 -1.74 13.27 2.35
CA THR A 433 -1.49 14.43 1.47
C THR A 433 -0.93 15.65 2.19
N LYS A 434 -0.25 16.53 1.44
CA LYS A 434 0.33 17.79 1.96
C LYS A 434 -0.72 18.77 2.50
N ARG A 435 -2.02 18.57 2.22
CA ARG A 435 -3.13 19.35 2.80
C ARG A 435 -3.71 18.77 4.10
N GLY A 436 -3.21 17.62 4.57
CA GLY A 436 -3.72 16.94 5.77
C GLY A 436 -4.92 16.03 5.54
N HIS A 437 -5.33 15.81 4.30
CA HIS A 437 -6.36 14.83 3.98
C HIS A 437 -5.75 13.44 3.86
N VAL A 438 -6.29 12.48 4.60
CA VAL A 438 -6.27 11.07 4.23
C VAL A 438 -7.39 10.83 3.20
N PHE A 439 -7.09 10.03 2.19
CA PHE A 439 -8.04 9.46 1.25
C PHE A 439 -7.93 7.93 1.27
N VAL A 440 -9.05 7.22 1.23
CA VAL A 440 -9.09 5.75 1.12
C VAL A 440 -9.69 5.35 -0.22
N ARG A 441 -9.19 4.25 -0.80
CA ARG A 441 -9.60 3.74 -2.11
C ARG A 441 -9.38 2.23 -2.23
N THR A 442 -10.22 1.55 -3.01
CA THR A 442 -9.99 0.15 -3.40
C THR A 442 -9.17 0.05 -4.70
N PHE A 443 -8.43 -1.04 -4.86
CA PHE A 443 -7.50 -1.23 -5.98
C PHE A 443 -8.18 -1.47 -7.33
N PHE A 444 -9.43 -1.97 -7.33
CA PHE A 444 -10.17 -2.30 -8.55
C PHE A 444 -11.24 -1.27 -8.95
N GLU A 445 -11.74 -0.46 -8.02
CA GLU A 445 -12.76 0.54 -8.33
C GLU A 445 -12.14 1.79 -8.94
N ASN A 446 -11.72 1.68 -10.20
CA ASN A 446 -11.09 2.75 -10.95
C ASN A 446 -12.05 3.95 -11.20
N THR A 447 -13.36 3.76 -11.03
CA THR A 447 -14.42 4.75 -11.27
C THR A 447 -14.97 5.43 -10.01
N THR A 448 -14.66 4.96 -8.80
CA THR A 448 -15.22 5.54 -7.56
C THR A 448 -14.62 6.93 -7.26
N ARG A 449 -15.45 7.78 -6.63
CA ARG A 449 -15.02 9.09 -6.12
C ARG A 449 -14.12 8.91 -4.90
N TRP A 450 -13.16 9.80 -4.75
CA TRP A 450 -12.27 9.81 -3.59
C TRP A 450 -13.00 10.13 -2.29
N GLN A 451 -13.10 9.16 -1.40
CA GLN A 451 -13.58 9.35 -0.03
C GLN A 451 -12.42 9.90 0.82
N SER A 452 -12.55 11.15 1.29
CA SER A 452 -11.64 11.69 2.30
C SER A 452 -12.20 11.41 3.68
N ILE A 453 -11.45 10.65 4.49
CA ILE A 453 -11.83 10.28 5.86
C ILE A 453 -11.36 11.34 6.88
N ASN A 454 -10.97 12.54 6.42
CA ASN A 454 -10.53 13.66 7.25
C ASN A 454 -11.71 14.44 7.89
N ARG A 455 -12.70 13.71 8.39
CA ARG A 455 -13.85 14.20 9.14
C ARG A 455 -13.74 13.71 10.58
N TYR A 456 -14.24 14.47 11.55
CA TYR A 456 -14.53 13.96 12.89
C TYR A 456 -15.81 14.61 13.40
N THR A 457 -16.53 13.89 14.24
CA THR A 457 -17.70 14.41 14.94
C THR A 457 -17.23 14.92 16.30
N ASN A 458 -17.56 16.16 16.68
CA ASN A 458 -17.26 16.64 18.03
C ASN A 458 -18.32 16.19 19.05
N THR A 459 -18.10 16.48 20.34
CA THR A 459 -19.02 16.15 21.44
C THR A 459 -20.42 16.78 21.33
N HIS A 460 -20.66 17.67 20.36
CA HIS A 460 -21.94 18.30 20.07
C HIS A 460 -22.60 17.77 18.78
N GLY A 461 -22.04 16.73 18.16
CA GLY A 461 -22.54 16.15 16.91
C GLY A 461 -22.10 16.89 15.64
N GLU A 462 -21.28 17.93 15.73
CA GLU A 462 -20.84 18.70 14.56
C GLU A 462 -19.72 17.97 13.79
N ILE A 463 -19.87 17.85 12.47
CA ILE A 463 -18.85 17.26 11.59
C ILE A 463 -17.81 18.33 11.22
N HIS A 464 -16.63 18.25 11.81
CA HIS A 464 -15.49 19.11 11.54
C HIS A 464 -14.49 18.45 10.57
N THR A 465 -13.79 19.25 9.76
CA THR A 465 -12.65 18.76 8.98
C THR A 465 -11.39 18.78 9.83
N GLY A 466 -10.65 17.67 9.89
CA GLY A 466 -9.42 17.56 10.69
C GLY A 466 -8.29 18.51 10.26
N LEU A 467 -7.19 18.50 11.04
CA LEU A 467 -6.08 19.45 10.88
C LEU A 467 -5.60 19.56 9.42
N LYS A 468 -5.67 20.78 8.87
CA LYS A 468 -5.22 21.12 7.51
C LYS A 468 -3.69 21.28 7.44
N LYS A 469 -2.96 20.37 8.08
CA LYS A 469 -1.50 20.33 8.20
C LYS A 469 -0.94 19.12 7.42
N PRO A 470 0.24 19.21 6.78
CA PRO A 470 0.78 18.09 6.01
C PRO A 470 0.84 16.79 6.82
N ILE A 471 0.33 15.71 6.23
CA ILE A 471 0.66 14.36 6.69
C ILE A 471 2.09 14.07 6.23
N HIS A 472 2.98 13.66 7.12
CA HIS A 472 4.38 13.38 6.77
C HIS A 472 4.69 11.90 6.55
N MET A 473 4.00 11.01 7.24
CA MET A 473 4.12 9.56 7.10
C MET A 473 2.77 8.91 7.45
N ILE A 474 2.44 7.77 6.84
CA ILE A 474 1.15 7.07 7.00
C ILE A 474 1.36 5.56 6.91
N GLN A 475 0.81 4.81 7.85
CA GLN A 475 0.92 3.35 7.93
C GLN A 475 -0.41 2.75 8.44
N SER A 476 -0.77 1.55 8.01
CA SER A 476 -1.99 0.88 8.47
C SER A 476 -1.83 0.26 9.85
N ILE A 477 -2.87 0.42 10.67
CA ILE A 477 -3.06 -0.28 11.94
C ILE A 477 -3.69 -1.64 11.65
N ASN A 478 -4.80 -1.62 10.92
CA ASN A 478 -5.61 -2.78 10.55
C ASN A 478 -6.27 -2.53 9.19
N ASP A 479 -7.24 -3.36 8.82
CA ASP A 479 -7.99 -3.31 7.56
C ASP A 479 -8.79 -2.02 7.32
N HIS A 480 -8.98 -1.17 8.34
CA HIS A 480 -9.81 0.05 8.28
C HIS A 480 -9.07 1.31 8.71
N ALA A 481 -8.19 1.21 9.71
CA ALA A 481 -7.51 2.35 10.31
C ALA A 481 -6.06 2.52 9.88
N VAL A 482 -5.66 3.78 9.69
CA VAL A 482 -4.26 4.22 9.54
C VAL A 482 -3.82 5.08 10.71
N VAL A 483 -2.55 4.98 11.08
CA VAL A 483 -1.85 5.98 11.87
C VAL A 483 -1.01 6.87 10.93
N CYS A 484 -0.96 8.15 11.22
CA CYS A 484 -0.09 9.11 10.56
C CYS A 484 0.36 10.19 11.55
N PHE A 485 1.23 11.12 11.13
CA PHE A 485 1.54 12.29 11.93
C PHE A 485 1.45 13.61 11.15
N GLN A 486 1.05 14.66 11.87
CA GLN A 486 0.82 16.02 11.42
C GLN A 486 1.45 16.99 12.43
N LEU A 487 2.57 17.62 12.07
CA LEU A 487 3.43 18.37 13.00
C LEU A 487 3.87 17.50 14.20
N ASP A 488 3.54 17.92 15.42
CA ASP A 488 3.78 17.31 16.72
C ASP A 488 2.66 16.34 17.17
N CYS A 489 1.62 16.12 16.34
CA CYS A 489 0.51 15.23 16.67
C CYS A 489 0.51 13.95 15.83
N ILE A 490 0.49 12.80 16.51
CA ILE A 490 0.11 11.49 15.95
C ILE A 490 -1.41 11.45 15.83
N CYS A 491 -1.91 10.97 14.70
CA CYS A 491 -3.34 10.96 14.37
C CYS A 491 -3.76 9.58 13.86
N ILE A 492 -4.87 9.04 14.38
CA ILE A 492 -5.52 7.83 13.86
C ILE A 492 -6.72 8.23 13.01
N PHE A 493 -6.86 7.60 11.84
CA PHE A 493 -8.01 7.74 10.95
C PHE A 493 -8.54 6.35 10.58
N ASP A 494 -9.78 6.05 10.94
CA ASP A 494 -10.55 4.88 10.52
C ASP A 494 -11.44 5.22 9.31
N ASP A 495 -11.59 4.29 8.35
CA ASP A 495 -12.38 4.57 7.15
C ASP A 495 -13.91 4.52 7.35
N ARG A 496 -14.39 4.04 8.51
CA ARG A 496 -15.79 4.01 8.92
C ARG A 496 -16.24 5.32 9.57
N SER A 497 -15.53 5.76 10.61
CA SER A 497 -15.90 6.91 11.46
C SER A 497 -15.11 8.19 11.16
N GLY A 498 -13.92 8.09 10.57
CA GLY A 498 -13.06 9.22 10.24
C GLY A 498 -11.87 9.35 11.20
N ARG A 499 -11.58 10.57 11.67
CA ARG A 499 -10.42 10.87 12.51
C ARG A 499 -10.75 10.64 13.99
N GLU A 500 -10.29 9.51 14.51
CA GLU A 500 -10.54 9.04 15.88
C GLU A 500 -9.67 9.75 16.91
N VAL A 501 -8.34 9.62 16.80
CA VAL A 501 -7.41 9.98 17.89
C VAL A 501 -6.46 11.08 17.47
N VAL A 502 -6.12 11.96 18.41
CA VAL A 502 -5.05 12.97 18.28
C VAL A 502 -4.17 12.93 19.52
N TYR A 503 -3.03 12.24 19.44
CA TYR A 503 -2.03 12.17 20.51
C TYR A 503 -0.91 13.18 20.25
N LYS A 504 -0.67 14.10 21.19
CA LYS A 504 0.37 15.12 21.08
C LYS A 504 1.70 14.63 21.65
N CYS A 505 2.80 14.89 20.94
CA CYS A 505 4.16 14.59 21.39
C CYS A 505 4.92 15.86 21.83
N ASP A 506 5.87 15.70 22.75
CA ASP A 506 6.69 16.80 23.27
C ASP A 506 7.96 17.04 22.43
N GLY A 507 7.79 17.18 21.11
CA GLY A 507 8.88 17.38 20.17
C GLY A 507 8.47 17.21 18.70
N ASP A 508 9.35 17.58 17.78
CA ASP A 508 9.13 17.38 16.35
C ASP A 508 9.19 15.89 16.02
N ILE A 509 8.12 15.34 15.44
CA ILE A 509 8.13 13.93 15.03
C ILE A 509 9.02 13.77 13.79
N LEU A 510 9.99 12.86 13.87
CA LEU A 510 10.97 12.55 12.82
C LEU A 510 10.62 11.25 12.08
N SER A 511 10.23 10.21 12.82
CA SER A 511 9.77 8.92 12.30
C SER A 511 8.63 8.37 13.16
N ILE A 512 7.74 7.60 12.54
CA ILE A 512 6.82 6.67 13.22
C ILE A 512 6.91 5.30 12.55
N ASN A 513 6.80 4.23 13.33
CA ASN A 513 6.52 2.90 12.80
C ASN A 513 5.53 2.13 13.66
N PHE A 514 4.41 1.71 13.08
CA PHE A 514 3.44 0.84 13.75
C PHE A 514 3.76 -0.63 13.49
N ASN A 515 3.92 -1.37 14.57
CA ASN A 515 4.11 -2.80 14.54
C ASN A 515 2.77 -3.53 14.78
N LYS A 516 2.24 -4.20 13.74
CA LYS A 516 0.95 -4.91 13.80
C LYS A 516 0.94 -6.15 14.70
N TYR A 517 2.11 -6.68 15.08
CA TYR A 517 2.19 -7.83 15.97
C TYR A 517 2.08 -7.41 17.45
N SER A 518 2.82 -6.38 17.88
CA SER A 518 2.76 -5.85 19.26
C SER A 518 1.69 -4.77 19.49
N ASN A 519 1.05 -4.27 18.43
CA ASN A 519 0.16 -3.10 18.46
C ASN A 519 0.82 -1.84 19.08
N THR A 520 2.09 -1.61 18.74
CA THR A 520 2.87 -0.47 19.25
C THR A 520 3.37 0.45 18.13
N ILE A 521 3.39 1.76 18.39
CA ILE A 521 4.08 2.75 17.57
C ILE A 521 5.46 3.01 18.19
N ALA A 522 6.52 2.70 17.45
CA ALA A 522 7.85 3.27 17.67
C ALA A 522 7.86 4.70 17.14
N VAL A 523 8.27 5.67 17.95
CA VAL A 523 8.29 7.10 17.61
C VAL A 523 9.67 7.67 17.86
N VAL A 524 10.23 8.34 16.85
CA VAL A 524 11.47 9.12 16.98
C VAL A 524 11.10 10.59 17.00
N LEU A 525 11.43 11.28 18.11
CA LEU A 525 11.24 12.72 18.28
C LEU A 525 12.58 13.46 18.19
N GLY A 526 12.61 14.61 17.53
CA GLY A 526 13.70 15.57 17.59
C GLY A 526 13.47 16.57 18.71
N ASN A 527 14.53 16.86 19.49
CA ASN A 527 14.51 17.87 20.54
C ASN A 527 15.52 18.98 20.24
N SER A 528 15.10 20.22 20.50
CA SER A 528 15.85 21.50 20.44
C SER A 528 17.30 21.50 20.94
N ARG A 529 17.71 20.52 21.75
CA ARG A 529 19.07 20.39 22.33
C ARG A 529 19.98 19.43 21.54
N ASN A 530 19.74 19.25 20.25
CA ASN A 530 20.43 18.27 19.39
C ASN A 530 20.47 16.86 19.99
N ARG A 531 19.32 16.41 20.50
CA ARG A 531 19.10 15.04 20.99
C ARG A 531 17.82 14.50 20.40
N SER A 532 17.81 13.22 20.05
CA SER A 532 16.59 12.52 19.67
C SER A 532 16.04 11.72 20.85
N GLN A 533 14.72 11.69 21.01
CA GLN A 533 14.05 10.88 22.03
C GLN A 533 13.28 9.75 21.34
N PHE A 534 13.54 8.52 21.76
CA PHE A 534 12.73 7.38 21.37
C PHE A 534 11.51 7.28 22.32
N ARG A 535 10.34 6.95 21.78
CA ARG A 535 9.15 6.57 22.55
C ARG A 535 8.52 5.32 21.95
N THR A 536 8.07 4.41 22.82
CA THR A 536 7.14 3.34 22.46
C THR A 536 5.77 3.73 22.96
N LEU A 537 4.79 3.84 22.06
CA LEU A 537 3.39 4.02 22.40
C LEU A 537 2.64 2.71 22.11
N LYS A 538 1.64 2.36 22.91
CA LYS A 538 0.70 1.27 22.62
C LYS A 538 -0.56 1.85 22.00
N VAL A 539 -1.10 1.19 20.99
CA VAL A 539 -2.44 1.48 20.46
C VAL A 539 -3.36 0.36 20.93
N GLU A 540 -4.41 0.72 21.63
CA GLU A 540 -5.43 -0.23 22.07
C GLU A 540 -6.71 0.05 21.28
N ASN A 541 -7.23 -0.97 20.59
CA ASN A 541 -8.59 -0.92 20.07
C ASN A 541 -9.53 -1.15 21.27
N VAL A 542 -10.22 -0.09 21.69
CA VAL A 542 -11.09 -0.11 22.87
C VAL A 542 -12.50 -0.55 22.50
N ASN A 543 -12.93 -0.37 21.24
CA ASN A 543 -14.26 -0.77 20.81
C ASN A 543 -14.26 -1.68 19.57
N PHE A 544 -14.60 -2.95 19.79
CA PHE A 544 -14.73 -3.95 18.72
C PHE A 544 -16.09 -3.88 18.00
N PHE A 545 -17.11 -3.30 18.63
CA PHE A 545 -18.47 -3.20 18.09
C PHE A 545 -18.78 -1.73 17.85
N PHE A 546 -18.88 -1.33 16.58
CA PHE A 546 -18.93 0.08 16.21
C PHE A 546 -20.19 0.78 16.74
N GLU A 547 -20.01 1.55 17.82
CA GLU A 547 -21.03 2.36 18.48
C GLU A 547 -20.71 3.84 18.25
N ASP A 548 -21.65 4.58 17.65
CA ASP A 548 -21.47 5.98 17.27
C ASP A 548 -21.19 6.88 18.49
N GLY A 549 -20.04 7.54 18.49
CA GLY A 549 -19.64 8.50 19.53
C GLY A 549 -18.66 7.97 20.59
N ILE A 550 -18.25 6.70 20.52
CA ILE A 550 -17.17 6.14 21.36
C ILE A 550 -15.84 6.16 20.59
N GLU A 551 -14.76 6.60 21.23
CA GLU A 551 -13.41 6.53 20.65
C GLU A 551 -12.99 5.06 20.45
N ASN A 552 -12.81 4.63 19.20
CA ASN A 552 -12.52 3.22 18.90
C ASN A 552 -11.07 2.85 19.25
N TYR A 553 -10.17 3.83 19.36
CA TYR A 553 -8.75 3.63 19.65
C TYR A 553 -8.29 4.54 20.78
N THR A 554 -7.35 4.07 21.60
CA THR A 554 -6.57 4.93 22.52
C THR A 554 -5.08 4.75 22.31
N ILE A 555 -4.30 5.76 22.68
CA ILE A 555 -2.83 5.76 22.59
C ILE A 555 -2.25 6.02 23.97
N SER A 556 -1.49 5.05 24.51
CA SER A 556 -0.83 5.13 25.82
C SER A 556 0.70 5.05 25.66
N SER A 557 1.44 5.68 26.57
CA SER A 557 2.92 5.65 26.55
C SER A 557 3.45 4.45 27.32
N VAL A 558 4.23 3.59 26.66
CA VAL A 558 4.84 2.38 27.24
C VAL A 558 6.25 2.66 27.77
N SER A 559 7.08 3.31 26.95
CA SER A 559 8.46 3.64 27.34
C SER A 559 8.94 4.90 26.63
N SER A 560 9.91 5.58 27.24
CA SER A 560 10.69 6.61 26.55
C SER A 560 12.13 6.58 27.00
N THR A 561 13.04 6.70 26.03
CA THR A 561 14.48 6.65 26.23
C THR A 561 15.13 7.81 25.46
N PRO A 562 15.87 8.71 26.13
CA PRO A 562 16.59 9.78 25.45
C PRO A 562 17.86 9.22 24.80
N HIS A 563 18.11 9.56 23.55
CA HIS A 563 19.36 9.27 22.86
C HIS A 563 20.23 10.53 22.78
N ASN A 564 21.55 10.38 22.94
CA ASN A 564 22.48 11.51 22.88
C ASN A 564 22.82 11.91 21.43
N GLU A 565 22.62 11.00 20.47
CA GLU A 565 22.83 11.25 19.05
C GLU A 565 21.61 11.96 18.46
N PRO A 566 21.78 13.06 17.71
CA PRO A 566 20.70 13.65 16.93
C PRO A 566 20.45 12.83 15.65
N ILE A 567 19.18 12.61 15.36
CA ILE A 567 18.67 12.45 13.98
C ILE A 567 18.07 13.80 13.60
N THR A 568 18.49 14.36 12.46
CA THR A 568 18.04 15.69 12.00
C THR A 568 17.01 15.61 10.88
N GLU A 569 17.03 14.58 10.03
CA GLU A 569 16.07 14.41 8.93
C GLU A 569 14.88 13.49 9.28
N ARG A 570 13.74 13.73 8.61
CA ARG A 570 12.56 12.84 8.63
C ARG A 570 12.78 11.65 7.68
N ARG A 571 12.82 10.42 8.20
CA ARG A 571 13.04 9.18 7.44
C ARG A 571 12.09 8.07 7.93
N GLU A 572 11.59 7.20 7.04
CA GLU A 572 10.82 5.99 7.42
C GLU A 572 11.82 4.98 8.02
N LEU A 573 11.75 4.73 9.33
CA LEU A 573 12.62 3.80 10.06
C LEU A 573 11.75 2.72 10.72
N ASN A 574 11.81 1.49 10.21
CA ASN A 574 10.98 0.40 10.69
C ASN A 574 11.38 -0.13 12.08
N SER A 575 10.39 -0.69 12.77
CA SER A 575 10.55 -1.51 13.96
C SER A 575 10.19 -2.98 13.68
N ILE A 576 10.68 -3.87 14.53
CA ILE A 576 10.36 -5.30 14.52
C ILE A 576 10.31 -5.84 15.95
N VAL A 577 9.50 -6.87 16.19
CA VAL A 577 9.56 -7.64 17.43
C VAL A 577 10.46 -8.86 17.26
N LEU A 578 11.49 -8.94 18.09
CA LEU A 578 12.45 -10.02 18.15
C LEU A 578 12.01 -10.96 19.28
N LYS A 579 11.68 -12.21 18.96
CA LYS A 579 11.23 -13.21 19.94
C LYS A 579 12.37 -14.13 20.29
N SER A 580 12.87 -14.04 21.52
CA SER A 580 13.91 -14.92 22.03
C SER A 580 13.64 -15.25 23.50
N ASN A 581 13.89 -16.49 23.92
CA ASN A 581 13.67 -16.96 25.30
C ASN A 581 12.28 -16.63 25.90
N ASN A 582 11.21 -16.76 25.10
CA ASN A 582 9.83 -16.39 25.44
C ASN A 582 9.60 -14.90 25.80
N ALA A 583 10.52 -14.00 25.42
CA ALA A 583 10.37 -12.56 25.58
C ALA A 583 10.29 -11.85 24.21
N ASP A 584 9.23 -11.05 24.03
CA ASP A 584 9.02 -10.21 22.84
C ASP A 584 9.75 -8.87 23.01
N THR A 585 10.89 -8.69 22.33
CA THR A 585 11.70 -7.47 22.38
C THR A 585 11.44 -6.60 21.16
N ILE A 586 10.81 -5.43 21.35
CA ILE A 586 10.70 -4.43 20.29
C ILE A 586 12.09 -3.82 20.04
N ALA A 587 12.51 -3.81 18.78
CA ALA A 587 13.71 -3.13 18.30
C ALA A 587 13.38 -2.25 17.08
N THR A 588 14.11 -1.15 16.89
CA THR A 588 13.92 -0.21 15.77
C THR A 588 15.26 0.06 15.09
N PHE A 589 15.24 0.16 13.75
CA PHE A 589 16.42 0.56 12.99
C PHE A 589 16.81 1.99 13.35
N TRP A 590 18.06 2.17 13.79
CA TRP A 590 18.62 3.46 14.17
C TRP A 590 19.69 3.88 13.15
N LEU A 591 19.63 5.14 12.72
CA LEU A 591 20.60 5.72 11.79
C LEU A 591 21.38 6.82 12.51
N ASN A 592 22.63 6.54 12.85
CA ASN A 592 23.51 7.54 13.43
C ASN A 592 24.12 8.40 12.31
N GLU A 593 23.69 9.67 12.24
CA GLU A 593 24.17 10.65 11.26
C GLU A 593 25.62 11.10 11.49
N SER A 594 26.18 10.90 12.69
CA SER A 594 27.54 11.31 13.06
C SER A 594 28.61 10.22 12.91
N SER A 595 28.21 8.94 12.88
CA SER A 595 29.13 7.82 12.58
C SER A 595 28.83 7.11 11.25
N GLU A 596 27.84 7.60 10.50
CA GLU A 596 27.38 7.01 9.22
C GLU A 596 27.03 5.52 9.32
N ASN A 597 26.40 5.12 10.43
CA ASN A 597 26.08 3.71 10.71
C ASN A 597 24.58 3.44 10.83
N LEU A 598 24.15 2.33 10.22
CA LEU A 598 22.90 1.66 10.58
C LEU A 598 23.14 0.73 11.77
N SER A 599 22.19 0.72 12.71
CA SER A 599 22.11 -0.30 13.75
C SER A 599 20.66 -0.68 14.08
N LEU A 600 20.49 -1.63 15.00
CA LEU A 600 19.19 -2.09 15.48
C LEU A 600 19.15 -1.95 17.00
N MET A 601 18.36 -1.00 17.50
CA MET A 601 18.33 -0.59 18.91
C MET A 601 17.07 -1.10 19.60
N THR A 602 17.21 -1.59 20.84
CA THR A 602 16.08 -1.89 21.73
C THR A 602 15.33 -0.62 22.15
N THR A 603 14.06 -0.75 22.55
CA THR A 603 13.32 0.37 23.18
C THR A 603 13.94 0.84 24.50
N SER A 604 14.71 -0.02 25.17
CA SER A 604 15.53 0.33 26.35
C SER A 604 16.77 1.16 26.02
N GLY A 605 17.14 1.29 24.74
CA GLY A 605 18.24 2.14 24.26
C GLY A 605 19.65 1.71 24.68
N SER A 606 19.79 0.53 25.31
CA SER A 606 21.03 0.13 25.99
C SER A 606 21.93 -0.81 25.18
N GLN A 607 21.44 -1.43 24.11
CA GLN A 607 22.19 -2.43 23.34
C GLN A 607 21.90 -2.33 21.83
N ASN A 608 22.96 -2.37 21.03
CA ASN A 608 22.90 -2.67 19.61
C ASN A 608 22.72 -4.19 19.45
N LEU A 609 21.58 -4.63 18.92
CA LEU A 609 21.29 -6.05 18.69
C LEU A 609 21.82 -6.58 17.35
N MET A 610 22.27 -5.70 16.46
CA MET A 610 22.78 -6.02 15.13
C MET A 610 24.20 -5.49 14.96
N ASN A 611 25.03 -6.19 14.19
CA ASN A 611 26.32 -5.62 13.76
C ASN A 611 26.09 -4.34 12.92
N GLN A 612 26.93 -3.33 13.14
CA GLN A 612 26.80 -2.04 12.45
C GLN A 612 27.06 -2.19 10.94
N ILE A 613 26.45 -1.28 10.17
CA ILE A 613 26.61 -1.22 8.71
C ILE A 613 26.96 0.22 8.32
N ASP A 614 28.14 0.40 7.74
CA ASP A 614 28.59 1.67 7.18
C ASP A 614 27.69 2.08 6.00
N ILE A 615 27.04 3.25 6.08
CA ILE A 615 26.11 3.80 5.08
C ILE A 615 26.14 5.33 5.05
N ASP A 616 26.25 5.93 3.85
CA ASP A 616 26.13 7.38 3.64
C ASP A 616 24.74 7.87 4.12
N SER A 617 24.70 8.39 5.35
CA SER A 617 23.47 8.75 6.06
C SER A 617 22.71 9.86 5.33
N SER A 618 23.45 10.79 4.70
CA SER A 618 22.94 11.92 3.93
C SER A 618 22.16 11.50 2.68
N ARG A 619 22.36 10.26 2.21
CA ARG A 619 21.62 9.69 1.07
C ARG A 619 20.47 8.77 1.47
N ILE A 620 20.31 8.41 2.74
CA ILE A 620 19.22 7.50 3.14
C ILE A 620 17.87 8.20 3.10
N ILE A 621 16.94 7.56 2.40
CA ILE A 621 15.53 7.94 2.32
C ILE A 621 14.76 7.19 3.42
N LYS A 622 15.00 5.87 3.53
CA LYS A 622 14.35 5.01 4.53
C LYS A 622 15.03 3.66 4.74
N VAL A 623 14.61 2.98 5.81
CA VAL A 623 14.90 1.57 6.10
C VAL A 623 13.59 0.85 6.41
N CYS A 624 13.18 -0.07 5.55
CA CYS A 624 11.89 -0.76 5.64
C CYS A 624 12.00 -2.28 5.54
N ASN A 625 11.18 -2.99 6.31
CA ASN A 625 11.05 -4.45 6.29
C ASN A 625 10.40 -4.94 4.98
N GLU A 626 10.48 -6.25 4.73
CA GLU A 626 9.56 -6.95 3.82
C GLU A 626 8.09 -6.77 4.26
N GLU A 627 7.22 -6.43 3.30
CA GLU A 627 5.80 -6.13 3.56
C GLU A 627 5.10 -7.36 4.18
N GLY A 628 4.58 -7.21 5.40
CA GLY A 628 3.95 -8.28 6.18
C GLY A 628 4.80 -8.86 7.32
N VAL A 629 6.11 -8.57 7.38
CA VAL A 629 7.00 -9.10 8.43
C VAL A 629 7.13 -8.11 9.60
N TYR A 630 6.38 -8.37 10.68
CA TYR A 630 6.34 -7.54 11.89
C TYR A 630 7.09 -8.14 13.09
N SER A 631 7.41 -9.44 13.05
CA SER A 631 8.22 -10.12 14.07
C SER A 631 9.08 -11.21 13.46
N ILE A 632 10.22 -11.54 14.07
CA ILE A 632 10.99 -12.77 13.83
C ILE A 632 11.28 -13.48 15.15
N ASP A 633 11.28 -14.81 15.11
CA ASP A 633 11.83 -15.65 16.17
C ASP A 633 13.27 -16.10 15.86
N ASP A 634 13.90 -16.78 16.81
CA ASP A 634 15.29 -17.26 16.73
C ASP A 634 15.58 -18.27 15.58
N SER A 635 14.55 -18.79 14.89
CA SER A 635 14.70 -19.63 13.68
C SER A 635 14.49 -18.87 12.37
N GLN A 636 13.87 -17.68 12.44
CA GLN A 636 13.44 -16.92 11.27
C GLN A 636 14.48 -15.92 10.78
N LYS A 637 14.25 -15.43 9.56
CA LYS A 637 15.08 -14.43 8.88
C LYS A 637 14.20 -13.32 8.33
N LEU A 638 14.57 -12.08 8.63
CA LEU A 638 13.95 -10.88 8.08
C LEU A 638 14.76 -10.44 6.85
N ASN A 639 14.09 -10.29 5.70
CA ASN A 639 14.60 -9.40 4.65
C ASN A 639 14.19 -7.96 4.98
N TYR A 640 15.13 -7.03 4.89
CA TYR A 640 14.84 -5.60 4.97
C TYR A 640 15.69 -4.83 3.95
N MET A 641 15.28 -3.60 3.68
CA MET A 641 15.77 -2.82 2.56
C MET A 641 16.18 -1.43 3.00
N VAL A 642 17.42 -1.06 2.69
CA VAL A 642 17.95 0.29 2.86
C VAL A 642 17.80 1.02 1.52
N VAL A 643 16.98 2.07 1.51
CA VAL A 643 16.67 2.88 0.33
C VAL A 643 17.45 4.18 0.41
N SER A 644 18.26 4.46 -0.62
CA SER A 644 19.09 5.65 -0.71
C SER A 644 18.95 6.34 -2.07
N LYS A 645 19.26 7.64 -2.14
CA LYS A 645 19.09 8.51 -3.33
C LYS A 645 19.67 7.95 -4.64
N THR A 646 20.66 7.04 -4.59
CA THR A 646 21.25 6.39 -5.79
C THR A 646 21.25 4.86 -5.75
N ASN A 647 20.77 4.22 -4.68
CA ASN A 647 20.86 2.75 -4.53
C ASN A 647 19.75 2.19 -3.66
N VAL A 648 19.33 0.97 -3.97
CA VAL A 648 18.46 0.16 -3.12
C VAL A 648 19.21 -1.12 -2.75
N THR A 649 19.40 -1.37 -1.46
CA THR A 649 20.18 -2.51 -0.97
C THR A 649 19.31 -3.37 -0.07
N VAL A 650 19.20 -4.67 -0.40
CA VAL A 650 18.50 -5.66 0.43
C VAL A 650 19.50 -6.39 1.31
N TYR A 651 19.14 -6.51 2.57
CA TYR A 651 19.86 -7.20 3.62
C TYR A 651 18.99 -8.28 4.23
N GLU A 652 19.61 -9.39 4.61
CA GLU A 652 19.03 -10.38 5.50
C GLU A 652 19.46 -10.08 6.93
N LEU A 653 18.57 -10.31 7.90
CA LEU A 653 18.82 -10.29 9.34
C LEU A 653 18.38 -11.63 9.91
N GLY A 654 19.22 -12.28 10.70
CA GLY A 654 18.89 -13.52 11.41
C GLY A 654 19.74 -13.69 12.67
N LEU A 655 19.37 -14.62 13.54
CA LEU A 655 20.13 -14.86 14.76
C LEU A 655 21.55 -15.36 14.42
N ASN A 656 22.55 -14.84 15.13
CA ASN A 656 23.94 -15.27 14.98
C ASN A 656 24.21 -16.53 15.84
N HIS A 657 23.84 -17.71 15.32
CA HIS A 657 24.30 -18.98 15.89
C HIS A 657 25.84 -19.02 15.83
N SER A 658 26.47 -19.05 17.00
CA SER A 658 27.93 -19.04 17.22
C SER A 658 28.54 -20.43 17.19
#